data_AF-A0A6G8KVQ6-F1
#
_entry.id   AF-A0A6G8KVQ6-F1
#
_cell.length_a   1.000
_cell.length_b   1.000
_cell.length_c   1.000
_cell.angle_alpha   90.00
_cell.angle_beta   90.00
_cell.angle_gamma   90.00
#
_symmetry.space_group_name_H-M   'P 1'
#
loop_
_entity.id
_entity.type
_entity.pdbx_description
1 polymer ?
#
loop_
_entity_poly.entity_id
_entity_poly.type
_entity_poly.pdbx_seq_one_letter_code
_entity_poly.pdbx_strand_id
1 'polypeptide(L)'
;MGAYPAYWEADVVLRDGATAHLRPIVPEDAAGVQEMHSKQSPESIYLRFFAPLPVIPAKDLDRFVNVDYHDRVAFVMTIGEEIIGTARYDRLDDTSAEVAFNIADAHHGRGIGSIFLEHLAAAARECGISVFTAEVLPQNRQMLQVFAAAGYEVSREFDDGVVAVRFDIDPTEKSMQVQEAREHRAEAISVRQVLHPTSVVVIGASRTHNSTGNLLLRNLVGAEFTGTLSVVHPEADAVAGVPAVRSLDELDDPADLAIIAVPAESCAQVVRDCAAHGVKACVVISSGFAETGEHGLALQRQMVTTARSHGMRVVGPNSFGVANTSPEVSLNASLAPFLPEAGTLGLFSQSGALGTALLAAAKTRGLGISTFVSAGNRADLSGNDMLQYWEEDPATQAVGLYLESIGNPRKFSRIARRVSRVKPVIVIKSDLTGRELPPGHQVRLSSLSGTALDQVLGQAGVIRADTIHQLFDAAQVFATQPAPRGRRVGVIGNSAALSTLIIQRARSEGLRVDSPAVSMHPEVSVEEFGRQLEDMYADSSIDTVVVTFTPSAGADEREIATVLAETAAASGKTTVACFLGITGVQDELTARIDDGEGTTTAHTVPSYIGPEDAVWALARATDYAMWKKADHGVYPEFDDLDVRAARKIIERNLGGVDAGERVILSRDDSRQLLAHYGVECLPYITSYSVEEGIAAAEKLGYPVALKAVHKRLRHRMELGGVRLNIDTPEELAEDWEGIAEVIDSLLAEDEDHGIDVQPMAPPGTACVISAGEDPLLGPMVSFSLAGDTTELLDDVAHRVAPLTDIDAREMVRSLKSSPRLFGYKGLPVMNMAPAEDVILRLSALVEEFPAVREIELRPISVTEGDAYLLSVKVELAAEADRIDSLRRRMSMG
;
A
#
# COMPACT_ATOMS: atom_id res chain seq x y z
N MET A 1 -28.18 7.27 25.81
CA MET A 1 -27.72 6.67 24.54
C MET A 1 -26.72 7.63 23.94
N GLY A 2 -25.47 7.19 23.78
CA GLY A 2 -24.50 7.92 22.97
C GLY A 2 -24.93 7.94 21.50
N ALA A 3 -24.35 8.84 20.71
CA ALA A 3 -24.54 8.82 19.27
C ALA A 3 -23.96 7.53 18.68
N TYR A 4 -24.63 6.95 17.69
CA TYR A 4 -24.18 5.70 17.05
C TYR A 4 -22.86 5.93 16.30
N PRO A 5 -21.78 5.18 16.62
CA PRO A 5 -20.47 5.39 16.02
C PRO A 5 -20.36 4.64 14.68
N ALA A 6 -20.96 5.21 13.62
CA ALA A 6 -20.99 4.58 12.29
C ALA A 6 -19.60 4.30 11.70
N TYR A 7 -18.58 5.08 12.09
CA TYR A 7 -17.19 4.89 11.67
C TYR A 7 -16.52 3.63 12.29
N TRP A 8 -17.18 2.94 13.22
CA TRP A 8 -16.75 1.63 13.75
C TRP A 8 -17.19 0.45 12.89
N GLU A 9 -18.08 0.67 11.91
CA GLU A 9 -18.52 -0.38 11.00
C GLU A 9 -17.42 -0.82 10.04
N ALA A 10 -17.37 -2.12 9.75
CA ALA A 10 -16.40 -2.70 8.83
C ALA A 10 -16.92 -3.96 8.16
N ASP A 11 -16.67 -4.06 6.85
CA ASP A 11 -16.67 -5.36 6.18
C ASP A 11 -15.31 -6.01 6.38
N VAL A 12 -15.32 -7.29 6.72
CA VAL A 12 -14.11 -8.08 7.02
C VAL A 12 -14.08 -9.37 6.21
N VAL A 13 -12.87 -9.85 5.93
CA VAL A 13 -12.67 -11.19 5.34
C VAL A 13 -12.37 -12.17 6.48
N LEU A 14 -13.15 -13.24 6.55
CA LEU A 14 -13.03 -14.33 7.50
C LEU A 14 -11.90 -15.29 7.08
N ARG A 15 -11.49 -16.17 7.99
CA ARG A 15 -10.37 -17.09 7.76
C ARG A 15 -10.58 -18.04 6.57
N ASP A 16 -11.82 -18.30 6.21
CA ASP A 16 -12.20 -19.13 5.06
C ASP A 16 -12.36 -18.34 3.75
N GLY A 17 -12.05 -17.05 3.74
CA GLY A 17 -12.16 -16.16 2.58
C GLY A 17 -13.54 -15.53 2.37
N ALA A 18 -14.56 -15.96 3.12
CA ALA A 18 -15.88 -15.36 3.06
C ALA A 18 -15.88 -13.97 3.72
N THR A 19 -16.81 -13.11 3.33
CA THR A 19 -17.00 -11.80 3.93
C THR A 19 -18.00 -11.83 5.10
N ALA A 20 -17.91 -10.85 5.99
CA ALA A 20 -18.90 -10.62 7.03
C ALA A 20 -18.96 -9.12 7.36
N HIS A 21 -20.10 -8.67 7.87
CA HIS A 21 -20.28 -7.28 8.28
C HIS A 21 -20.21 -7.16 9.79
N LEU A 22 -19.36 -6.27 10.30
CA LEU A 22 -19.20 -5.95 11.72
C LEU A 22 -19.72 -4.54 11.97
N ARG A 23 -20.58 -4.39 12.98
CA ARG A 23 -21.11 -3.08 13.39
C ARG A 23 -21.42 -3.01 14.89
N PRO A 24 -21.44 -1.81 15.49
CA PRO A 24 -21.94 -1.64 16.85
C PRO A 24 -23.35 -2.23 17.00
N ILE A 25 -23.62 -2.83 18.16
CA ILE A 25 -24.93 -3.39 18.48
C ILE A 25 -25.96 -2.29 18.63
N VAL A 26 -27.20 -2.56 18.23
CA VAL A 26 -28.35 -1.67 18.45
C VAL A 26 -29.47 -2.40 19.19
N PRO A 27 -30.39 -1.70 19.88
CA PRO A 27 -31.48 -2.35 20.62
C PRO A 27 -32.33 -3.32 19.80
N GLU A 28 -32.48 -3.06 18.50
CA GLU A 28 -33.23 -3.88 17.55
C GLU A 28 -32.62 -5.27 17.34
N ASP A 29 -31.35 -5.47 17.70
CA ASP A 29 -30.65 -6.76 17.57
C ASP A 29 -31.09 -7.82 18.60
N ALA A 30 -31.90 -7.44 19.60
CA ALA A 30 -32.30 -8.33 20.70
C ALA A 30 -32.84 -9.68 20.22
N ALA A 31 -33.70 -9.67 19.21
CA ALA A 31 -34.28 -10.89 18.65
C ALA A 31 -33.21 -11.77 18.00
N GLY A 32 -32.33 -11.20 17.18
CA GLY A 32 -31.26 -11.93 16.51
C GLY A 32 -30.22 -12.49 17.48
N VAL A 33 -29.87 -11.73 18.53
CA VAL A 33 -28.97 -12.21 19.60
C VAL A 33 -29.59 -13.37 20.36
N GLN A 34 -30.89 -13.29 20.67
CA GLN A 34 -31.61 -14.37 21.35
C GLN A 34 -31.73 -15.61 20.46
N GLU A 35 -31.97 -15.44 19.16
CA GLU A 35 -32.03 -16.52 18.19
C GLU A 35 -30.68 -17.23 18.07
N MET A 36 -29.59 -16.48 17.85
CA MET A 36 -28.22 -17.01 17.79
C MET A 36 -27.90 -17.80 19.06
N HIS A 37 -28.19 -17.24 20.23
CA HIS A 37 -27.97 -17.89 21.52
C HIS A 37 -28.75 -19.20 21.66
N SER A 38 -30.01 -19.24 21.21
CA SER A 38 -30.87 -20.43 21.31
C SER A 38 -30.39 -21.62 20.47
N LYS A 39 -29.60 -21.36 19.41
CA LYS A 39 -29.00 -22.37 18.53
C LYS A 39 -27.68 -22.94 19.08
N GLN A 40 -27.15 -22.42 20.18
CA GLN A 40 -25.87 -22.86 20.74
C GLN A 40 -25.99 -24.19 21.49
N SER A 41 -24.91 -24.96 21.47
CA SER A 41 -24.80 -26.15 22.29
C SER A 41 -24.80 -25.81 23.79
N PRO A 42 -25.31 -26.72 24.66
CA PRO A 42 -25.24 -26.53 26.12
C PRO A 42 -23.82 -26.32 26.63
N GLU A 43 -22.82 -26.91 25.96
CA GLU A 43 -21.41 -26.73 26.28
C GLU A 43 -20.96 -25.29 26.02
N SER A 44 -21.21 -24.74 24.82
CA SER A 44 -20.87 -23.34 24.50
C SER A 44 -21.54 -22.34 25.45
N ILE A 45 -22.82 -22.56 25.76
CA ILE A 45 -23.56 -21.72 26.73
C ILE A 45 -22.89 -21.76 28.11
N TYR A 46 -22.57 -22.96 28.60
CA TYR A 46 -21.92 -23.13 29.89
C TYR A 46 -20.53 -22.50 29.91
N LEU A 47 -19.73 -22.68 28.85
CA LEU A 47 -18.40 -22.09 28.75
C LEU A 47 -18.41 -20.55 28.73
N ARG A 48 -19.53 -19.93 28.31
CA ARG A 48 -19.68 -18.48 28.22
C ARG A 48 -20.32 -17.84 29.47
N PHE A 49 -21.36 -18.45 30.02
CA PHE A 49 -22.18 -17.87 31.09
C PHE A 49 -21.95 -18.52 32.45
N PHE A 50 -21.11 -19.56 32.50
CA PHE A 50 -20.80 -20.37 33.69
C PHE A 50 -22.04 -21.00 34.34
N ALA A 51 -23.15 -21.05 33.58
CA ALA A 51 -24.44 -21.54 34.02
C ALA A 51 -25.22 -22.10 32.81
N PRO A 52 -26.11 -23.10 33.02
CA PRO A 52 -27.01 -23.58 31.99
C PRO A 52 -28.09 -22.52 31.72
N LEU A 53 -27.86 -21.69 30.72
CA LEU A 53 -28.73 -20.57 30.35
C LEU A 53 -29.27 -20.76 28.93
N PRO A 54 -30.28 -21.62 28.69
CA PRO A 54 -30.78 -21.91 27.34
C PRO A 54 -31.44 -20.70 26.67
N VAL A 55 -31.96 -19.76 27.45
CA VAL A 55 -32.58 -18.51 26.99
C VAL A 55 -32.00 -17.37 27.81
N ILE A 56 -31.67 -16.25 27.17
CA ILE A 56 -31.14 -15.08 27.88
C ILE A 56 -32.33 -14.39 28.55
N PRO A 57 -32.31 -14.15 29.88
CA PRO A 57 -33.38 -13.44 30.55
C PRO A 57 -33.60 -12.06 29.93
N ALA A 58 -34.84 -11.61 29.79
CA ALA A 58 -35.17 -10.35 29.11
C ALA A 58 -34.39 -9.14 29.67
N LYS A 59 -34.14 -9.11 30.98
CA LYS A 59 -33.34 -8.06 31.62
C LYS A 59 -31.87 -8.07 31.19
N ASP A 60 -31.28 -9.26 31.03
CA ASP A 60 -29.89 -9.39 30.60
C ASP A 60 -29.76 -9.11 29.11
N LEU A 61 -30.72 -9.58 28.30
CA LEU A 61 -30.78 -9.28 26.87
C LEU A 61 -30.91 -7.77 26.63
N ASP A 62 -31.82 -7.09 27.34
CA ASP A 62 -31.97 -5.63 27.29
C ASP A 62 -30.66 -4.92 27.66
N ARG A 63 -29.99 -5.37 28.72
CA ARG A 63 -28.66 -4.85 29.09
C ARG A 63 -27.62 -5.09 28.00
N PHE A 64 -27.67 -6.21 27.27
CA PHE A 64 -26.66 -6.57 26.28
C PHE A 64 -26.75 -5.72 25.00
N VAL A 65 -27.96 -5.34 24.60
CA VAL A 65 -28.20 -4.56 23.37
C VAL A 65 -28.28 -3.05 23.60
N ASN A 66 -28.62 -2.60 24.81
CA ASN A 66 -28.62 -1.18 25.16
C ASN A 66 -27.27 -0.78 25.76
N VAL A 67 -26.44 -0.15 24.93
CA VAL A 67 -25.09 0.33 25.26
C VAL A 67 -24.96 1.84 25.06
N ASP A 68 -23.94 2.46 25.66
CA ASP A 68 -23.70 3.91 25.56
C ASP A 68 -22.56 4.28 24.59
N TYR A 69 -21.86 3.28 24.05
CA TYR A 69 -20.72 3.42 23.15
C TYR A 69 -19.49 4.10 23.78
N HIS A 70 -19.37 4.10 25.11
CA HIS A 70 -18.23 4.68 25.84
C HIS A 70 -17.78 3.84 27.03
N ASP A 71 -18.67 3.59 27.99
CA ASP A 71 -18.39 2.73 29.14
C ASP A 71 -18.82 1.30 28.85
N ARG A 72 -19.81 1.15 27.97
CA ARG A 72 -20.31 -0.13 27.50
C ARG A 72 -20.31 -0.08 25.99
N VAL A 73 -19.56 -0.99 25.37
CA VAL A 73 -19.48 -1.14 23.91
C VAL A 73 -19.74 -2.58 23.56
N ALA A 74 -20.54 -2.80 22.53
CA ALA A 74 -20.76 -4.13 21.98
C ALA A 74 -20.85 -4.07 20.46
N PHE A 75 -20.37 -5.12 19.82
CA PHE A 75 -20.39 -5.36 18.39
C PHE A 75 -21.19 -6.62 18.08
N VAL A 76 -21.83 -6.61 16.92
CA VAL A 76 -22.36 -7.81 16.27
C VAL A 76 -21.62 -8.04 14.96
N MET A 77 -21.49 -9.30 14.57
CA MET A 77 -21.04 -9.69 13.24
C MET A 77 -22.16 -10.45 12.54
N THR A 78 -22.43 -10.11 11.29
CA THR A 78 -23.53 -10.70 10.51
C THR A 78 -23.07 -11.27 9.17
N ILE A 79 -23.78 -12.32 8.74
CA ILE A 79 -23.82 -12.76 7.34
C ILE A 79 -25.29 -12.73 6.91
N GLY A 80 -25.61 -11.89 5.92
CA GLY A 80 -26.97 -11.49 5.58
C GLY A 80 -27.59 -10.78 6.77
N GLU A 81 -28.75 -11.29 7.20
CA GLU A 81 -29.44 -10.84 8.41
C GLU A 81 -29.09 -11.70 9.64
N GLU A 82 -28.34 -12.79 9.48
CA GLU A 82 -28.00 -13.70 10.57
C GLU A 82 -26.83 -13.15 11.41
N ILE A 83 -27.06 -13.00 12.73
CA ILE A 83 -25.99 -12.69 13.69
C ILE A 83 -25.18 -13.96 13.96
N ILE A 84 -23.91 -13.94 13.57
CA ILE A 84 -22.98 -15.07 13.72
C ILE A 84 -22.07 -14.94 14.95
N GLY A 85 -22.10 -13.80 15.61
CA GLY A 85 -21.41 -13.59 16.87
C GLY A 85 -21.65 -12.20 17.47
N THR A 86 -21.36 -12.07 18.75
CA THR A 86 -21.36 -10.83 19.51
C THR A 86 -20.10 -10.72 20.35
N ALA A 87 -19.62 -9.50 20.58
CA ALA A 87 -18.52 -9.25 21.49
C ALA A 87 -18.72 -7.90 22.17
N ARG A 88 -18.28 -7.76 23.42
CA ARG A 88 -18.47 -6.53 24.18
C ARG A 88 -17.34 -6.27 25.17
N TYR A 89 -17.26 -5.02 25.61
CA TYR A 89 -16.59 -4.67 26.85
C TYR A 89 -17.50 -3.84 27.77
N ASP A 90 -17.30 -3.98 29.08
CA ASP A 90 -17.88 -3.15 30.12
C ASP A 90 -16.73 -2.53 30.96
N ARG A 91 -16.67 -1.19 31.07
CA ARG A 91 -15.63 -0.46 31.80
C ARG A 91 -15.66 -0.83 33.29
N LEU A 92 -14.47 -1.10 33.85
CA LEU A 92 -14.28 -1.40 35.27
C LEU A 92 -13.75 -0.17 36.03
N ASP A 93 -12.77 0.52 35.45
CA ASP A 93 -12.15 1.74 35.98
C ASP A 93 -11.72 2.69 34.85
N ASP A 94 -10.99 3.75 35.18
CA ASP A 94 -10.56 4.77 34.21
C ASP A 94 -9.75 4.20 33.03
N THR A 95 -9.05 3.09 33.22
CA THR A 95 -8.10 2.52 32.26
C THR A 95 -8.38 1.07 31.87
N SER A 96 -9.31 0.39 32.55
CA SER A 96 -9.56 -1.03 32.35
C SER A 96 -11.02 -1.38 32.07
N ALA A 97 -11.23 -2.42 31.27
CA ALA A 97 -12.55 -2.96 30.95
C ALA A 97 -12.56 -4.50 30.94
N GLU A 98 -13.71 -5.09 31.25
CA GLU A 98 -13.94 -6.53 31.13
C GLU A 98 -14.47 -6.85 29.72
N VAL A 99 -13.87 -7.81 29.02
CA VAL A 99 -14.30 -8.24 27.69
C VAL A 99 -15.00 -9.59 27.69
N ALA A 100 -15.98 -9.74 26.81
CA ALA A 100 -16.67 -11.00 26.64
C ALA A 100 -17.18 -11.23 25.22
N PHE A 101 -17.15 -12.49 24.78
CA PHE A 101 -17.42 -12.90 23.38
C PHE A 101 -18.47 -14.01 23.36
N ASN A 102 -19.35 -14.02 22.37
CA ASN A 102 -20.24 -15.15 22.11
C ASN A 102 -20.31 -15.41 20.60
N ILE A 103 -19.87 -16.58 20.14
CA ILE A 103 -19.80 -16.91 18.70
C ILE A 103 -20.70 -18.11 18.43
N ALA A 104 -21.50 -18.05 17.38
CA ALA A 104 -22.35 -19.17 16.97
C ALA A 104 -21.50 -20.42 16.66
N ASP A 105 -21.91 -21.58 17.16
CA ASP A 105 -21.15 -22.83 17.06
C ASP A 105 -20.83 -23.21 15.60
N ALA A 106 -21.78 -22.99 14.68
CA ALA A 106 -21.59 -23.23 13.25
C ALA A 106 -20.50 -22.36 12.59
N HIS A 107 -20.06 -21.29 13.27
CA HIS A 107 -19.08 -20.33 12.78
C HIS A 107 -17.76 -20.35 13.56
N HIS A 108 -17.58 -21.32 14.47
CA HIS A 108 -16.30 -21.49 15.16
C HIS A 108 -15.15 -21.80 14.19
N GLY A 109 -13.94 -21.36 14.52
CA GLY A 109 -12.75 -21.57 13.67
C GLY A 109 -12.61 -20.61 12.48
N ARG A 110 -13.61 -19.77 12.18
CA ARG A 110 -13.60 -18.79 11.07
C ARG A 110 -12.85 -17.49 11.37
N GLY A 111 -12.21 -17.38 12.54
CA GLY A 111 -11.39 -16.21 12.93
C GLY A 111 -12.16 -15.05 13.58
N ILE A 112 -13.48 -15.21 13.77
CA ILE A 112 -14.40 -14.17 14.30
C ILE A 112 -13.93 -13.58 15.64
N GLY A 113 -13.53 -14.43 16.59
CA GLY A 113 -13.10 -13.95 17.92
C GLY A 113 -11.86 -13.04 17.87
N SER A 114 -10.93 -13.31 16.94
CA SER A 114 -9.76 -12.46 16.74
C SER A 114 -10.14 -11.10 16.14
N ILE A 115 -11.04 -11.09 15.15
CA ILE A 115 -11.55 -9.85 14.55
C ILE A 115 -12.29 -9.02 15.59
N PHE A 116 -13.16 -9.63 16.39
CA PHE A 116 -13.83 -8.91 17.48
C PHE A 116 -12.84 -8.28 18.46
N LEU A 117 -11.79 -9.00 18.82
CA LEU A 117 -10.77 -8.49 19.73
C LEU A 117 -10.02 -7.29 19.12
N GLU A 118 -9.65 -7.36 17.84
CA GLU A 118 -9.02 -6.27 17.08
C GLU A 118 -9.90 -5.00 17.08
N HIS A 119 -11.20 -5.14 16.79
CA HIS A 119 -12.14 -4.02 16.72
C HIS A 119 -12.52 -3.46 18.10
N LEU A 120 -12.74 -4.32 19.10
CA LEU A 120 -13.00 -3.90 20.47
C LEU A 120 -11.81 -3.15 21.06
N ALA A 121 -10.58 -3.63 20.84
CA ALA A 121 -9.37 -2.95 21.30
C ALA A 121 -9.24 -1.55 20.67
N ALA A 122 -9.54 -1.41 19.37
CA ALA A 122 -9.54 -0.11 18.72
C ALA A 122 -10.58 0.86 19.29
N ALA A 123 -11.82 0.42 19.48
CA ALA A 123 -12.87 1.23 20.08
C ALA A 123 -12.54 1.59 21.56
N ALA A 124 -11.96 0.66 22.31
CA ALA A 124 -11.60 0.88 23.70
C ALA A 124 -10.48 1.91 23.87
N ARG A 125 -9.47 1.92 22.99
CA ARG A 125 -8.42 2.96 22.97
C ARG A 125 -8.99 4.36 22.72
N GLU A 126 -9.96 4.47 21.81
CA GLU A 126 -10.66 5.74 21.56
C GLU A 126 -11.42 6.23 22.79
N CYS A 127 -11.89 5.31 23.64
CA CYS A 127 -12.53 5.61 24.92
C CYS A 127 -11.54 5.70 26.11
N GLY A 128 -10.22 5.70 25.87
CA GLY A 128 -9.21 5.85 26.93
C GLY A 128 -8.94 4.60 27.78
N ILE A 129 -9.40 3.42 27.36
CA ILE A 129 -9.05 2.14 27.96
C ILE A 129 -7.68 1.70 27.43
N SER A 130 -6.83 1.17 28.30
CA SER A 130 -5.54 0.57 27.92
C SER A 130 -5.42 -0.90 28.31
N VAL A 131 -6.32 -1.43 29.15
CA VAL A 131 -6.24 -2.81 29.64
C VAL A 131 -7.58 -3.53 29.51
N PHE A 132 -7.54 -4.73 28.96
CA PHE A 132 -8.66 -5.68 29.01
C PHE A 132 -8.43 -6.77 30.04
N THR A 133 -9.53 -7.18 30.65
CA THR A 133 -9.60 -8.34 31.55
C THR A 133 -10.70 -9.27 31.08
N ALA A 134 -10.53 -10.58 31.28
CA ALA A 134 -11.54 -11.58 30.94
C ALA A 134 -11.45 -12.77 31.89
N GLU A 135 -12.60 -13.28 32.32
CA GLU A 135 -12.68 -14.55 33.04
C GLU A 135 -13.02 -15.67 32.06
N VAL A 136 -12.22 -16.73 32.05
CA VAL A 136 -12.38 -17.86 31.14
C VAL A 136 -12.30 -19.16 31.91
N LEU A 137 -13.26 -20.07 31.73
CA LEU A 137 -13.16 -21.40 32.31
C LEU A 137 -11.93 -22.15 31.77
N PRO A 138 -11.16 -22.86 32.61
CA PRO A 138 -9.95 -23.58 32.18
C PRO A 138 -10.17 -24.59 31.03
N GLN A 139 -11.41 -25.09 30.88
CA GLN A 139 -11.79 -26.02 29.81
C GLN A 139 -11.96 -25.31 28.45
N ASN A 140 -12.18 -23.99 28.41
CA ASN A 140 -12.34 -23.22 27.17
C ASN A 140 -10.98 -22.91 26.52
N ARG A 141 -10.29 -23.98 26.08
CA ARG A 141 -8.97 -23.90 25.45
C ARG A 141 -8.99 -23.04 24.18
N GLN A 142 -10.11 -22.98 23.46
CA GLN A 142 -10.26 -22.20 22.25
C GLN A 142 -10.19 -20.70 22.55
N MET A 143 -10.93 -20.20 23.55
CA MET A 143 -10.85 -18.78 23.94
C MET A 143 -9.48 -18.41 24.51
N LEU A 144 -8.89 -19.27 25.34
CA LEU A 144 -7.52 -19.06 25.84
C LEU A 144 -6.50 -18.98 24.69
N GLN A 145 -6.69 -19.77 23.62
CA GLN A 145 -5.87 -19.69 22.42
C GLN A 145 -6.10 -18.40 21.63
N VAL A 146 -7.33 -17.86 21.55
CA VAL A 146 -7.59 -16.57 20.90
C VAL A 146 -6.79 -15.46 21.57
N PHE A 147 -6.81 -15.38 22.90
CA PHE A 147 -6.04 -14.39 23.66
C PHE A 147 -4.53 -14.58 23.51
N ALA A 148 -4.03 -15.81 23.70
CA ALA A 148 -2.61 -16.10 23.57
C ALA A 148 -2.10 -15.85 22.13
N ALA A 149 -2.87 -16.23 21.11
CA ALA A 149 -2.51 -16.07 19.71
C ALA A 149 -2.60 -14.62 19.25
N ALA A 150 -3.36 -13.75 19.92
CA ALA A 150 -3.34 -12.32 19.65
C ALA A 150 -2.08 -11.62 20.20
N GLY A 151 -1.14 -12.37 20.79
CA GLY A 151 0.16 -11.88 21.24
C GLY A 151 0.20 -11.45 22.71
N TYR A 152 -0.89 -11.67 23.46
CA TYR A 152 -1.07 -11.16 24.81
C TYR A 152 -0.61 -12.14 25.90
N GLU A 153 -0.02 -11.60 26.98
CA GLU A 153 0.39 -12.39 28.13
C GLU A 153 -0.81 -12.87 28.94
N VAL A 154 -0.93 -14.20 29.11
CA VAL A 154 -1.97 -14.80 29.95
C VAL A 154 -1.40 -14.99 31.35
N SER A 155 -1.65 -14.05 32.25
CA SER A 155 -1.50 -14.34 33.69
C SER A 155 -2.49 -15.42 34.08
N ARG A 156 -2.08 -16.36 34.94
CA ARG A 156 -2.94 -17.44 35.43
C ARG A 156 -3.09 -17.25 36.93
N GLU A 157 -4.04 -16.44 37.33
CA GLU A 157 -4.50 -16.43 38.71
C GLU A 157 -5.67 -17.40 38.82
N PHE A 158 -5.49 -18.45 39.63
CA PHE A 158 -6.55 -19.39 39.96
C PHE A 158 -7.31 -18.82 41.15
N ASP A 159 -8.40 -18.11 40.89
CA ASP A 159 -9.38 -17.74 41.90
C ASP A 159 -10.74 -18.30 41.48
N ASP A 160 -11.48 -18.91 42.42
CA ASP A 160 -12.80 -19.51 42.22
C ASP A 160 -13.03 -20.45 41.01
N GLY A 161 -11.96 -21.05 40.45
CA GLY A 161 -12.06 -22.05 39.38
C GLY A 161 -12.14 -21.49 37.96
N VAL A 162 -11.96 -20.18 37.78
CA VAL A 162 -11.79 -19.50 36.50
C VAL A 162 -10.33 -19.12 36.25
N VAL A 163 -9.96 -18.90 34.99
CA VAL A 163 -8.68 -18.31 34.59
C VAL A 163 -8.93 -16.85 34.28
N ALA A 164 -8.41 -15.94 35.11
CA ALA A 164 -8.41 -14.51 34.81
C ALA A 164 -7.30 -14.20 33.81
N VAL A 165 -7.65 -13.60 32.67
CA VAL A 165 -6.72 -13.15 31.64
C VAL A 165 -6.70 -11.62 31.70
N ARG A 166 -5.52 -11.01 31.85
CA ARG A 166 -5.34 -9.55 31.82
C ARG A 166 -4.32 -9.20 30.76
N PHE A 167 -4.64 -8.27 29.87
CA PHE A 167 -3.72 -7.85 28.82
C PHE A 167 -3.86 -6.39 28.43
N ASP A 168 -2.73 -5.80 28.08
CA ASP A 168 -2.65 -4.47 27.47
C ASP A 168 -3.23 -4.53 26.05
N ILE A 169 -4.00 -3.52 25.67
CA ILE A 169 -4.64 -3.45 24.35
C ILE A 169 -3.82 -2.62 23.36
N ASP A 170 -2.74 -2.00 23.81
CA ASP A 170 -1.80 -1.34 22.91
C ASP A 170 -1.10 -2.41 22.04
N PRO A 171 -1.07 -2.19 20.72
CA PRO A 171 -0.50 -3.15 19.80
C PRO A 171 1.00 -3.33 20.08
N THR A 172 1.39 -4.56 20.37
CA THR A 172 2.80 -4.98 20.34
C THR A 172 3.20 -5.34 18.91
N GLU A 173 4.48 -5.23 18.56
CA GLU A 173 5.01 -5.66 17.25
C GLU A 173 4.55 -7.09 16.89
N LYS A 174 4.61 -8.01 17.87
CA LYS A 174 4.16 -9.40 17.73
C LYS A 174 2.66 -9.48 17.43
N SER A 175 1.82 -8.69 18.11
CA SER A 175 0.38 -8.68 17.87
C SER A 175 0.04 -8.16 16.47
N MET A 176 0.70 -7.09 16.01
CA MET A 176 0.54 -6.55 14.66
C MET A 176 0.95 -7.57 13.59
N GLN A 177 2.11 -8.21 13.73
CA GLN A 177 2.55 -9.26 12.79
C GLN A 177 1.54 -10.40 12.68
N VAL A 178 0.91 -10.81 13.79
CA VAL A 178 -0.13 -11.84 13.75
C VAL A 178 -1.41 -11.34 13.07
N GLN A 179 -1.85 -10.11 13.36
CA GLN A 179 -3.01 -9.50 12.70
C GLN A 179 -2.81 -9.41 11.19
N GLU A 180 -1.63 -8.97 10.76
CA GLU A 180 -1.26 -8.87 9.35
C GLU A 180 -1.18 -10.24 8.67
N ALA A 181 -0.60 -11.25 9.33
CA ALA A 181 -0.52 -12.60 8.78
C ALA A 181 -1.91 -13.24 8.63
N ARG A 182 -2.85 -12.93 9.52
CA ARG A 182 -4.25 -13.37 9.44
C ARG A 182 -5.00 -12.67 8.31
N GLU A 183 -4.82 -11.35 8.20
CA GLU A 183 -5.37 -10.54 7.11
C GLU A 183 -4.89 -11.07 5.75
N HIS A 184 -3.58 -11.26 5.59
CA HIS A 184 -2.97 -11.84 4.40
C HIS A 184 -3.61 -13.17 4.02
N ARG A 185 -3.62 -14.16 4.92
CA ARG A 185 -4.16 -15.50 4.61
C ARG A 185 -5.64 -15.45 4.23
N ALA A 186 -6.44 -14.67 4.94
CA ALA A 186 -7.87 -14.54 4.66
C ALA A 186 -8.11 -13.94 3.26
N GLU A 187 -7.42 -12.85 2.93
CA GLU A 187 -7.53 -12.20 1.62
C GLU A 187 -7.01 -13.09 0.49
N ALA A 188 -5.87 -13.74 0.66
CA ALA A 188 -5.32 -14.68 -0.32
C ALA A 188 -6.28 -15.86 -0.62
N ILE A 189 -6.92 -16.43 0.42
CA ILE A 189 -7.93 -17.49 0.25
C ILE A 189 -9.15 -16.96 -0.53
N SER A 190 -9.61 -15.75 -0.23
CA SER A 190 -10.75 -15.16 -0.93
C SER A 190 -10.48 -14.93 -2.43
N VAL A 191 -9.27 -14.51 -2.80
CA VAL A 191 -8.85 -14.38 -4.21
C VAL A 191 -8.71 -15.77 -4.86
N ARG A 192 -8.18 -16.74 -4.12
CA ARG A 192 -8.06 -18.13 -4.61
C ARG A 192 -9.42 -18.72 -4.99
N GLN A 193 -10.48 -18.41 -4.25
CA GLN A 193 -11.86 -18.85 -4.58
C GLN A 193 -12.35 -18.29 -5.93
N VAL A 194 -11.86 -17.12 -6.34
CA VAL A 194 -12.17 -16.53 -7.65
C VAL A 194 -11.36 -17.19 -8.76
N LEU A 195 -10.08 -17.49 -8.51
CA LEU A 195 -9.12 -17.93 -9.55
C LEU A 195 -9.01 -19.45 -9.71
N HIS A 196 -9.46 -20.23 -8.74
CA HIS A 196 -9.46 -21.71 -8.76
C HIS A 196 -10.87 -22.28 -8.53
N PRO A 197 -11.90 -21.85 -9.30
CA PRO A 197 -13.25 -22.39 -9.14
C PRO A 197 -13.31 -23.83 -9.68
N THR A 198 -14.09 -24.68 -9.00
CA THR A 198 -14.41 -26.04 -9.48
C THR A 198 -15.76 -26.09 -10.20
N SER A 199 -16.61 -25.09 -9.98
CA SER A 199 -17.90 -24.91 -10.66
C SER A 199 -18.14 -23.44 -11.02
N VAL A 200 -18.50 -23.18 -12.29
CA VAL A 200 -18.74 -21.85 -12.84
C VAL A 200 -20.15 -21.79 -13.45
N VAL A 201 -20.90 -20.75 -13.10
CA VAL A 201 -22.21 -20.46 -13.70
C VAL A 201 -22.18 -19.13 -14.47
N VAL A 202 -22.67 -19.13 -15.72
CA VAL A 202 -22.77 -17.93 -16.56
C VAL A 202 -24.22 -17.43 -16.57
N ILE A 203 -24.43 -16.21 -16.09
CA ILE A 203 -25.73 -15.55 -15.99
C ILE A 203 -25.77 -14.37 -16.98
N GLY A 204 -26.75 -14.38 -17.89
CA GLY A 204 -26.82 -13.40 -18.99
C GLY A 204 -26.22 -13.89 -20.32
N ALA A 205 -25.90 -15.18 -20.43
CA ALA A 205 -25.61 -15.79 -21.73
C ALA A 205 -26.85 -15.76 -22.62
N SER A 206 -26.68 -15.41 -23.90
CA SER A 206 -27.75 -15.38 -24.90
C SER A 206 -27.42 -16.30 -26.07
N ARG A 207 -28.45 -16.72 -26.82
CA ARG A 207 -28.31 -17.43 -28.10
C ARG A 207 -27.65 -16.55 -29.18
N THR A 208 -27.65 -15.23 -28.99
CA THR A 208 -26.99 -14.29 -29.91
C THR A 208 -25.47 -14.40 -29.77
N HIS A 209 -24.82 -14.83 -30.85
CA HIS A 209 -23.38 -15.08 -30.90
C HIS A 209 -22.51 -13.87 -30.47
N ASN A 210 -22.95 -12.64 -30.77
CA ASN A 210 -22.20 -11.42 -30.47
C ASN A 210 -22.57 -10.80 -29.11
N SER A 211 -23.32 -11.50 -28.26
CA SER A 211 -23.61 -11.02 -26.90
C SER A 211 -22.42 -11.31 -25.96
N THR A 212 -22.22 -10.43 -24.98
CA THR A 212 -21.15 -10.54 -23.98
C THR A 212 -21.17 -11.88 -23.24
N GLY A 213 -22.34 -12.30 -22.74
CA GLY A 213 -22.49 -13.59 -22.06
C GLY A 213 -22.19 -14.81 -22.95
N ASN A 214 -22.51 -14.74 -24.25
CA ASN A 214 -22.16 -15.81 -25.19
C ASN A 214 -20.65 -15.88 -25.45
N LEU A 215 -19.98 -14.72 -25.58
CA LEU A 215 -18.53 -14.66 -25.75
C LEU A 215 -17.80 -15.27 -24.53
N LEU A 216 -18.19 -14.90 -23.31
CA LEU A 216 -17.61 -15.45 -22.08
C LEU A 216 -17.75 -16.98 -22.02
N LEU A 217 -18.93 -17.50 -22.37
CA LEU A 217 -19.17 -18.93 -22.40
C LEU A 217 -18.29 -19.65 -23.43
N ARG A 218 -18.16 -19.08 -24.64
CA ARG A 218 -17.28 -19.62 -25.69
C ARG A 218 -15.80 -19.58 -25.29
N ASN A 219 -15.38 -18.54 -24.56
CA ASN A 219 -14.03 -18.42 -24.07
C ASN A 219 -13.71 -19.48 -23.00
N LEU A 220 -14.64 -19.76 -22.08
CA LEU A 220 -14.50 -20.85 -21.11
C LEU A 220 -14.42 -22.23 -21.78
N VAL A 221 -15.30 -22.50 -22.73
CA VAL A 221 -15.29 -23.76 -23.50
C VAL A 221 -14.01 -23.87 -24.32
N GLY A 222 -13.60 -22.79 -25.01
CA GLY A 222 -12.40 -22.78 -25.84
C GLY A 222 -11.09 -22.84 -25.06
N ALA A 223 -11.09 -22.44 -23.79
CA ALA A 223 -9.97 -22.64 -22.87
C ALA A 223 -9.92 -24.05 -22.29
N GLU A 224 -10.96 -24.88 -22.48
CA GLU A 224 -11.08 -26.21 -21.90
C GLU A 224 -11.10 -26.19 -20.36
N PHE A 225 -11.95 -25.31 -19.78
CA PHE A 225 -12.15 -25.23 -18.33
C PHE A 225 -12.40 -26.61 -17.72
N THR A 226 -11.62 -26.95 -16.68
CA THR A 226 -11.55 -28.31 -16.13
C THR A 226 -12.69 -28.64 -15.16
N GLY A 227 -13.37 -27.61 -14.64
CA GLY A 227 -14.49 -27.75 -13.71
C GLY A 227 -15.87 -27.89 -14.38
N THR A 228 -16.91 -27.86 -13.55
CA THR A 228 -18.31 -27.88 -14.03
C THR A 228 -18.73 -26.51 -14.57
N LEU A 229 -19.34 -26.49 -15.75
CA LEU A 229 -19.80 -25.26 -16.40
C LEU A 229 -21.31 -25.33 -16.64
N SER A 230 -22.04 -24.33 -16.14
CA SER A 230 -23.50 -24.22 -16.26
C SER A 230 -23.92 -22.83 -16.75
N VAL A 231 -25.12 -22.74 -17.33
CA VAL A 231 -25.69 -21.49 -17.83
C VAL A 231 -27.06 -21.26 -17.23
N VAL A 232 -27.36 -20.03 -16.80
CA VAL A 232 -28.73 -19.63 -16.45
C VAL A 232 -29.35 -18.90 -17.63
N HIS A 233 -30.40 -19.48 -18.22
CA HIS A 233 -31.14 -18.88 -19.33
C HIS A 233 -32.66 -19.19 -19.19
N PRO A 234 -33.55 -18.17 -19.30
CA PRO A 234 -34.98 -18.33 -19.01
C PRO A 234 -35.74 -19.25 -19.97
N GLU A 235 -35.28 -19.40 -21.22
CA GLU A 235 -35.98 -20.17 -22.26
C GLU A 235 -35.19 -21.30 -22.93
N ALA A 236 -33.87 -21.25 -22.93
CA ALA A 236 -33.04 -22.13 -23.76
C ALA A 236 -32.59 -23.35 -22.94
N ASP A 237 -32.55 -24.51 -23.56
CA ASP A 237 -32.08 -25.74 -22.91
C ASP A 237 -30.54 -25.89 -23.00
N ALA A 238 -29.91 -25.15 -23.93
CA ALA A 238 -28.46 -25.04 -24.04
C ALA A 238 -28.05 -23.73 -24.73
N VAL A 239 -26.87 -23.21 -24.39
CA VAL A 239 -26.23 -22.06 -25.04
C VAL A 239 -24.78 -22.42 -25.36
N ALA A 240 -24.33 -22.17 -26.59
CA ALA A 240 -22.96 -22.49 -27.06
C ALA A 240 -22.47 -23.92 -26.74
N GLY A 241 -23.39 -24.90 -26.69
CA GLY A 241 -23.07 -26.31 -26.39
C GLY A 241 -23.07 -26.67 -24.91
N VAL A 242 -23.32 -25.71 -24.02
CA VAL A 242 -23.40 -25.92 -22.57
C VAL A 242 -24.87 -26.02 -22.12
N PRO A 243 -25.25 -27.00 -21.30
CA PRO A 243 -26.60 -27.11 -20.74
C PRO A 243 -27.00 -25.86 -19.96
N ALA A 244 -28.26 -25.46 -20.12
CA ALA A 244 -28.82 -24.29 -19.45
C ALA A 244 -29.97 -24.68 -18.51
N VAL A 245 -29.99 -24.05 -17.34
CA VAL A 245 -31.07 -24.11 -16.34
C VAL A 245 -31.86 -22.80 -16.34
N ARG A 246 -33.09 -22.83 -15.83
CA ARG A 246 -33.99 -21.66 -15.85
C ARG A 246 -33.70 -20.68 -14.71
N SER A 247 -33.25 -21.18 -13.58
CA SER A 247 -32.82 -20.41 -12.40
C SER A 247 -31.66 -21.13 -11.69
N LEU A 248 -31.00 -20.44 -10.76
CA LEU A 248 -29.91 -21.03 -9.97
C LEU A 248 -30.39 -22.20 -9.10
N ASP A 249 -31.63 -22.14 -8.60
CA ASP A 249 -32.24 -23.18 -7.75
C ASP A 249 -32.38 -24.57 -8.43
N GLU A 250 -32.27 -24.63 -9.76
CA GLU A 250 -32.28 -25.89 -10.52
C GLU A 250 -30.90 -26.58 -10.55
N LEU A 251 -29.85 -25.95 -10.03
CA LEU A 251 -28.53 -26.56 -9.89
C LEU A 251 -28.45 -27.39 -8.61
N ASP A 252 -27.93 -28.61 -8.71
CA ASP A 252 -27.83 -29.54 -7.56
C ASP A 252 -26.84 -29.05 -6.49
N ASP A 253 -25.72 -28.45 -6.92
CA ASP A 253 -24.64 -27.98 -6.05
C ASP A 253 -24.43 -26.46 -6.18
N PRO A 254 -24.03 -25.78 -5.09
CA PRO A 254 -23.59 -24.39 -5.14
C PRO A 254 -22.44 -24.18 -6.13
N ALA A 255 -22.56 -23.18 -7.00
CA ALA A 255 -21.47 -22.79 -7.89
C ALA A 255 -20.40 -22.02 -7.11
N ASP A 256 -19.11 -22.22 -7.39
CA ASP A 256 -18.04 -21.45 -6.76
C ASP A 256 -18.02 -20.00 -7.29
N LEU A 257 -18.20 -19.85 -8.60
CA LEU A 257 -18.06 -18.57 -9.31
C LEU A 257 -19.27 -18.30 -10.21
N ALA A 258 -19.90 -17.14 -10.04
CA ALA A 258 -20.93 -16.63 -10.96
C ALA A 258 -20.36 -15.53 -11.86
N ILE A 259 -20.51 -15.67 -13.18
CA ILE A 259 -20.15 -14.66 -14.17
C ILE A 259 -21.43 -13.94 -14.59
N ILE A 260 -21.51 -12.64 -14.32
CA ILE A 260 -22.73 -11.84 -14.48
C ILE A 260 -22.57 -10.87 -15.65
N ALA A 261 -23.39 -11.07 -16.68
CA ALA A 261 -23.44 -10.27 -17.91
C ALA A 261 -24.89 -9.81 -18.23
N VAL A 262 -25.62 -9.33 -17.22
CA VAL A 262 -26.98 -8.76 -17.32
C VAL A 262 -26.96 -7.24 -17.13
N PRO A 263 -28.01 -6.47 -17.51
CA PRO A 263 -28.05 -5.02 -17.26
C PRO A 263 -27.78 -4.65 -15.79
N ALA A 264 -27.18 -3.48 -15.55
CA ALA A 264 -26.76 -3.04 -14.22
C ALA A 264 -27.90 -3.04 -13.19
N GLU A 265 -29.11 -2.65 -13.61
CA GLU A 265 -30.30 -2.58 -12.78
C GLU A 265 -30.74 -3.97 -12.27
N SER A 266 -30.42 -5.03 -13.01
CA SER A 266 -30.74 -6.41 -12.64
C SER A 266 -29.65 -7.06 -11.79
N CYS A 267 -28.43 -6.51 -11.76
CA CYS A 267 -27.28 -7.14 -11.10
C CYS A 267 -27.49 -7.33 -9.60
N ALA A 268 -28.10 -6.36 -8.90
CA ALA A 268 -28.36 -6.48 -7.47
C ALA A 268 -29.32 -7.64 -7.13
N GLN A 269 -30.32 -7.92 -7.98
CA GLN A 269 -31.19 -9.07 -7.80
C GLN A 269 -30.45 -10.37 -8.09
N VAL A 270 -29.69 -10.43 -9.19
CA VAL A 270 -28.89 -11.62 -9.52
C VAL A 270 -27.89 -11.95 -8.42
N VAL A 271 -27.26 -10.96 -7.80
CA VAL A 271 -26.37 -11.17 -6.65
C VAL A 271 -27.13 -11.73 -5.44
N ARG A 272 -28.38 -11.33 -5.20
CA ARG A 272 -29.23 -11.97 -4.16
C ARG A 272 -29.53 -13.43 -4.49
N ASP A 273 -29.82 -13.73 -5.75
CA ASP A 273 -30.09 -15.10 -6.18
C ASP A 273 -28.82 -15.97 -6.05
N CYS A 274 -27.65 -15.42 -6.40
CA CYS A 274 -26.34 -16.05 -6.15
C CYS A 274 -26.10 -16.29 -4.65
N ALA A 275 -26.44 -15.32 -3.79
CA ALA A 275 -26.32 -15.47 -2.35
C ALA A 275 -27.20 -16.61 -1.81
N ALA A 276 -28.45 -16.69 -2.25
CA ALA A 276 -29.38 -17.74 -1.87
C ALA A 276 -28.89 -19.13 -2.32
N HIS A 277 -28.24 -19.21 -3.48
CA HIS A 277 -27.62 -20.44 -3.99
C HIS A 277 -26.29 -20.81 -3.33
N GLY A 278 -25.72 -19.93 -2.49
CA GLY A 278 -24.44 -20.17 -1.82
C GLY A 278 -23.22 -19.99 -2.71
N VAL A 279 -23.30 -19.12 -3.73
CA VAL A 279 -22.15 -18.73 -4.54
C VAL A 279 -21.08 -18.06 -3.67
N LYS A 280 -19.80 -18.27 -3.97
CA LYS A 280 -18.69 -17.69 -3.18
C LYS A 280 -18.18 -16.38 -3.77
N ALA A 281 -18.18 -16.24 -5.09
CA ALA A 281 -17.73 -15.03 -5.75
C ALA A 281 -18.49 -14.72 -7.04
N CYS A 282 -18.56 -13.42 -7.36
CA CYS A 282 -19.19 -12.90 -8.58
C CYS A 282 -18.18 -12.11 -9.42
N VAL A 283 -18.12 -12.38 -10.72
CA VAL A 283 -17.41 -11.56 -11.71
C VAL A 283 -18.45 -10.78 -12.50
N VAL A 284 -18.53 -9.48 -12.26
CA VAL A 284 -19.54 -8.60 -12.86
C VAL A 284 -18.94 -7.85 -14.05
N ILE A 285 -19.29 -8.34 -15.24
CA ILE A 285 -18.77 -7.80 -16.50
C ILE A 285 -19.51 -6.52 -16.91
N SER A 286 -20.76 -6.40 -16.50
CA SER A 286 -21.65 -5.31 -16.90
C SER A 286 -21.17 -3.94 -16.48
N SER A 287 -21.29 -2.97 -17.39
CA SER A 287 -21.20 -1.53 -17.13
C SER A 287 -22.60 -0.94 -16.83
N GLY A 288 -22.68 0.35 -16.53
CA GLY A 288 -23.88 1.06 -16.06
C GLY A 288 -23.81 1.46 -14.58
N PHE A 289 -22.63 1.44 -13.97
CA PHE A 289 -22.44 1.64 -12.53
C PHE A 289 -21.82 3.01 -12.23
N ALA A 290 -20.92 3.11 -11.25
CA ALA A 290 -20.38 4.38 -10.75
C ALA A 290 -19.72 5.24 -11.85
N GLU A 291 -19.27 4.64 -12.94
CA GLU A 291 -18.72 5.33 -14.11
C GLU A 291 -19.76 6.18 -14.88
N THR A 292 -21.05 5.97 -14.61
CA THR A 292 -22.17 6.70 -15.25
C THR A 292 -22.75 7.82 -14.38
N GLY A 293 -22.24 8.01 -13.16
CA GLY A 293 -22.68 9.05 -12.21
C GLY A 293 -23.39 8.51 -10.97
N GLU A 294 -24.13 9.37 -10.28
CA GLU A 294 -24.69 9.08 -8.94
C GLU A 294 -25.67 7.90 -8.90
N HIS A 295 -26.50 7.75 -9.94
CA HIS A 295 -27.46 6.64 -10.01
C HIS A 295 -26.74 5.29 -10.11
N GLY A 296 -25.79 5.17 -11.04
CA GLY A 296 -25.00 3.96 -11.19
C GLY A 296 -24.09 3.70 -9.97
N LEU A 297 -23.66 4.74 -9.27
CA LEU A 297 -22.99 4.60 -7.99
C LEU A 297 -23.90 3.98 -6.91
N ALA A 298 -25.16 4.40 -6.83
CA ALA A 298 -26.12 3.80 -5.90
C ALA A 298 -26.34 2.30 -6.22
N LEU A 299 -26.44 1.94 -7.50
CA LEU A 299 -26.51 0.53 -7.94
C LEU A 299 -25.26 -0.26 -7.54
N GLN A 300 -24.07 0.33 -7.71
CA GLN A 300 -22.80 -0.30 -7.35
C GLN A 300 -22.73 -0.58 -5.85
N ARG A 301 -23.07 0.41 -5.03
CA ARG A 301 -23.13 0.28 -3.57
C ARG A 301 -24.11 -0.82 -3.16
N GLN A 302 -25.32 -0.79 -3.70
CA GLN A 302 -26.32 -1.81 -3.40
C GLN A 302 -25.82 -3.22 -3.75
N MET A 303 -25.20 -3.41 -4.91
CA MET A 303 -24.66 -4.69 -5.36
C MET A 303 -23.54 -5.18 -4.44
N VAL A 304 -22.55 -4.34 -4.15
CA VAL A 304 -21.40 -4.72 -3.30
C VAL A 304 -21.85 -4.98 -1.87
N THR A 305 -22.69 -4.13 -1.28
CA THR A 305 -23.24 -4.35 0.06
C THR A 305 -24.01 -5.66 0.13
N THR A 306 -24.82 -5.98 -0.89
CA THR A 306 -25.54 -7.26 -0.97
C THR A 306 -24.58 -8.45 -1.01
N ALA A 307 -23.52 -8.38 -1.84
CA ALA A 307 -22.55 -9.47 -1.94
C ALA A 307 -21.78 -9.66 -0.62
N ARG A 308 -21.24 -8.58 -0.05
CA ARG A 308 -20.44 -8.61 1.17
C ARG A 308 -21.23 -9.06 2.39
N SER A 309 -22.50 -8.63 2.50
CA SER A 309 -23.33 -9.10 3.60
C SER A 309 -23.51 -10.62 3.52
N HIS A 310 -23.62 -11.22 2.33
CA HIS A 310 -23.84 -12.67 2.18
C HIS A 310 -22.55 -13.49 2.06
N GLY A 311 -21.39 -12.96 2.44
CA GLY A 311 -20.15 -13.72 2.44
C GLY A 311 -19.48 -13.86 1.08
N MET A 312 -19.92 -13.13 0.06
CA MET A 312 -19.36 -13.18 -1.29
C MET A 312 -18.33 -12.09 -1.56
N ARG A 313 -17.42 -12.37 -2.51
CA ARG A 313 -16.53 -11.39 -3.14
C ARG A 313 -17.02 -10.96 -4.51
N VAL A 314 -16.66 -9.75 -4.95
CA VAL A 314 -16.99 -9.22 -6.28
C VAL A 314 -15.73 -8.77 -7.03
N VAL A 315 -15.58 -9.23 -8.27
CA VAL A 315 -14.67 -8.64 -9.26
C VAL A 315 -15.48 -7.75 -10.19
N GLY A 316 -15.08 -6.49 -10.34
CA GLY A 316 -15.85 -5.49 -11.08
C GLY A 316 -16.55 -4.47 -10.18
N PRO A 317 -17.70 -3.90 -10.63
CA PRO A 317 -18.33 -4.10 -11.94
C PRO A 317 -17.52 -3.46 -13.08
N ASN A 318 -18.08 -3.44 -14.29
CA ASN A 318 -17.39 -2.96 -15.50
C ASN A 318 -16.05 -3.69 -15.71
N SER A 319 -16.04 -4.99 -15.37
CA SER A 319 -14.86 -5.84 -15.44
C SER A 319 -14.66 -6.39 -16.84
N PHE A 320 -13.39 -6.51 -17.27
CA PHE A 320 -13.04 -7.31 -18.45
C PHE A 320 -12.99 -8.82 -18.14
N GLY A 321 -13.05 -9.20 -16.87
CA GLY A 321 -13.07 -10.57 -16.36
C GLY A 321 -11.73 -11.07 -15.79
N VAL A 322 -11.63 -12.37 -15.61
CA VAL A 322 -10.50 -13.05 -14.97
C VAL A 322 -10.03 -14.27 -15.77
N ALA A 323 -8.77 -14.64 -15.61
CA ALA A 323 -8.20 -15.84 -16.21
C ALA A 323 -7.15 -16.51 -15.31
N ASN A 324 -7.05 -17.83 -15.43
CA ASN A 324 -6.01 -18.67 -14.83
C ASN A 324 -5.57 -19.69 -15.88
N THR A 325 -4.31 -19.63 -16.29
CA THR A 325 -3.74 -20.44 -17.37
C THR A 325 -3.18 -21.77 -16.90
N SER A 326 -3.23 -22.06 -15.59
CA SER A 326 -2.83 -23.36 -15.06
C SER A 326 -3.61 -24.48 -15.78
N PRO A 327 -2.94 -25.51 -16.33
CA PRO A 327 -3.63 -26.64 -16.97
C PRO A 327 -4.59 -27.40 -16.04
N GLU A 328 -4.45 -27.25 -14.72
CA GLU A 328 -5.34 -27.83 -13.73
C GLU A 328 -6.69 -27.11 -13.63
N VAL A 329 -6.76 -25.84 -14.08
CA VAL A 329 -7.95 -24.99 -13.99
C VAL A 329 -8.46 -24.57 -15.36
N SER A 330 -7.58 -24.06 -16.22
CA SER A 330 -7.87 -23.61 -17.58
C SER A 330 -9.04 -22.62 -17.66
N LEU A 331 -9.01 -21.59 -16.83
CA LEU A 331 -10.08 -20.60 -16.70
C LEU A 331 -9.86 -19.42 -17.65
N ASN A 332 -10.80 -19.18 -18.57
CA ASN A 332 -10.92 -17.92 -19.31
C ASN A 332 -12.32 -17.29 -19.13
N ALA A 333 -12.55 -16.72 -17.95
CA ALA A 333 -13.76 -16.00 -17.59
C ALA A 333 -13.64 -14.50 -17.95
N SER A 334 -13.15 -14.20 -19.16
CA SER A 334 -12.84 -12.84 -19.60
C SER A 334 -13.33 -12.55 -21.02
N LEU A 335 -13.33 -11.27 -21.38
CA LEU A 335 -13.62 -10.81 -22.74
C LEU A 335 -12.40 -10.88 -23.67
N ALA A 336 -11.31 -11.52 -23.23
CA ALA A 336 -10.10 -11.68 -24.02
C ALA A 336 -10.37 -12.54 -25.27
N PRO A 337 -10.02 -12.07 -26.48
CA PRO A 337 -10.15 -12.89 -27.69
C PRO A 337 -9.11 -14.01 -27.76
N PHE A 338 -8.06 -13.93 -26.94
CA PHE A 338 -7.02 -14.94 -26.77
C PHE A 338 -6.38 -14.77 -25.40
N LEU A 339 -5.77 -15.84 -24.89
CA LEU A 339 -4.87 -15.77 -23.75
C LEU A 339 -3.42 -16.00 -24.21
N PRO A 340 -2.43 -15.36 -23.56
CA PRO A 340 -1.04 -15.82 -23.61
C PRO A 340 -0.92 -17.26 -23.08
N GLU A 341 0.21 -17.90 -23.36
CA GLU A 341 0.51 -19.23 -22.83
C GLU A 341 0.60 -19.23 -21.30
N ALA A 342 0.60 -20.42 -20.71
CA ALA A 342 0.88 -20.57 -19.29
C ALA A 342 2.32 -20.14 -18.98
N GLY A 343 2.50 -19.35 -17.94
CA GLY A 343 3.80 -18.88 -17.48
C GLY A 343 3.72 -18.27 -16.10
N THR A 344 4.69 -17.42 -15.77
CA THR A 344 4.95 -17.02 -14.38
C THR A 344 4.57 -15.57 -14.06
N LEU A 345 4.03 -14.82 -15.04
CA LEU A 345 3.65 -13.42 -14.85
C LEU A 345 2.20 -13.29 -14.36
N GLY A 346 2.00 -12.70 -13.19
CA GLY A 346 0.67 -12.31 -12.70
C GLY A 346 0.33 -10.91 -13.18
N LEU A 347 -0.87 -10.69 -13.73
CA LEU A 347 -1.30 -9.39 -14.27
C LEU A 347 -2.60 -8.89 -13.64
N PHE A 348 -2.61 -7.62 -13.24
CA PHE A 348 -3.79 -6.91 -12.76
C PHE A 348 -4.03 -5.63 -13.54
N SER A 349 -5.29 -5.35 -13.90
CA SER A 349 -5.69 -4.11 -14.57
C SER A 349 -6.97 -3.54 -13.99
N GLN A 350 -7.04 -2.22 -13.86
CA GLN A 350 -8.30 -1.50 -13.59
C GLN A 350 -9.04 -1.10 -14.87
N SER A 351 -8.38 -1.18 -16.03
CA SER A 351 -8.97 -0.84 -17.34
C SER A 351 -9.10 -2.06 -18.24
N GLY A 352 -10.28 -2.26 -18.83
CA GLY A 352 -10.52 -3.38 -19.74
C GLY A 352 -9.81 -3.23 -21.09
N ALA A 353 -9.80 -2.02 -21.65
CA ALA A 353 -9.10 -1.74 -22.91
C ALA A 353 -7.59 -1.95 -22.77
N LEU A 354 -7.01 -1.47 -21.66
CA LEU A 354 -5.59 -1.69 -21.37
C LEU A 354 -5.31 -3.13 -20.94
N GLY A 355 -6.25 -3.82 -20.30
CA GLY A 355 -6.18 -5.26 -20.05
C GLY A 355 -5.98 -6.06 -21.34
N THR A 356 -6.72 -5.72 -22.41
CA THR A 356 -6.52 -6.32 -23.74
C THR A 356 -5.13 -6.03 -24.29
N ALA A 357 -4.65 -4.79 -24.16
CA ALA A 357 -3.31 -4.41 -24.62
C ALA A 357 -2.20 -5.13 -23.84
N LEU A 358 -2.37 -5.34 -22.53
CA LEU A 358 -1.45 -6.11 -21.69
C LEU A 358 -1.37 -7.57 -22.16
N LEU A 359 -2.52 -8.23 -22.36
CA LEU A 359 -2.56 -9.63 -22.84
C LEU A 359 -1.95 -9.77 -24.25
N ALA A 360 -2.22 -8.82 -25.14
CA ALA A 360 -1.62 -8.76 -26.48
C ALA A 360 -0.09 -8.59 -26.42
N ALA A 361 0.40 -7.70 -25.56
CA ALA A 361 1.83 -7.46 -25.39
C ALA A 361 2.55 -8.67 -24.80
N ALA A 362 1.94 -9.35 -23.80
CA ALA A 362 2.45 -10.59 -23.23
C ALA A 362 2.63 -11.67 -24.32
N LYS A 363 1.56 -11.95 -25.07
CA LYS A 363 1.56 -12.94 -26.16
C LYS A 363 2.59 -12.61 -27.25
N THR A 364 2.67 -11.35 -27.66
CA THR A 364 3.62 -10.92 -28.72
C THR A 364 5.08 -11.10 -28.30
N ARG A 365 5.37 -10.99 -27.00
CA ARG A 365 6.71 -11.16 -26.43
C ARG A 365 6.99 -12.60 -25.97
N GLY A 366 6.11 -13.56 -26.24
CA GLY A 366 6.29 -14.95 -25.76
C GLY A 366 6.28 -15.08 -24.23
N LEU A 367 5.70 -14.11 -23.53
CA LEU A 367 5.61 -14.14 -22.07
C LEU A 367 4.29 -14.80 -21.65
N GLY A 368 4.41 -15.98 -21.06
CA GLY A 368 3.30 -16.67 -20.44
C GLY A 368 2.84 -15.98 -19.16
N ILE A 369 1.54 -16.02 -18.91
CA ILE A 369 0.93 -15.47 -17.70
C ILE A 369 0.51 -16.62 -16.78
N SER A 370 0.44 -16.38 -15.47
CA SER A 370 -0.13 -17.32 -14.50
C SER A 370 -1.61 -17.02 -14.28
N THR A 371 -1.91 -15.80 -13.86
CA THR A 371 -3.28 -15.32 -13.63
C THR A 371 -3.43 -13.90 -14.15
N PHE A 372 -4.62 -13.57 -14.65
CA PHE A 372 -5.00 -12.23 -15.06
C PHE A 372 -6.31 -11.80 -14.40
N VAL A 373 -6.37 -10.59 -13.85
CA VAL A 373 -7.57 -10.03 -13.25
C VAL A 373 -7.80 -8.60 -13.73
N SER A 374 -8.99 -8.33 -14.26
CA SER A 374 -9.44 -6.97 -14.54
C SER A 374 -10.49 -6.55 -13.52
N ALA A 375 -10.16 -5.64 -12.62
CA ALA A 375 -11.07 -5.21 -11.55
C ALA A 375 -12.14 -4.20 -12.00
N GLY A 376 -11.99 -3.58 -13.19
CA GLY A 376 -12.90 -2.52 -13.63
C GLY A 376 -12.95 -1.39 -12.59
N ASN A 377 -14.16 -1.03 -12.16
CA ASN A 377 -14.38 0.00 -11.14
C ASN A 377 -13.76 -0.34 -9.76
N ARG A 378 -13.27 -1.57 -9.55
CA ARG A 378 -12.63 -2.01 -8.30
C ARG A 378 -13.52 -1.75 -7.08
N ALA A 379 -14.78 -2.15 -7.15
CA ALA A 379 -15.75 -1.88 -6.09
C ALA A 379 -15.59 -2.80 -4.86
N ASP A 380 -14.92 -3.96 -5.04
CA ASP A 380 -14.61 -4.89 -3.95
C ASP A 380 -13.18 -5.46 -4.04
N LEU A 381 -12.90 -6.41 -4.94
CA LEU A 381 -11.55 -6.96 -5.11
C LEU A 381 -10.59 -5.93 -5.70
N SER A 382 -9.41 -5.78 -5.09
CA SER A 382 -8.42 -4.76 -5.41
C SER A 382 -7.03 -5.33 -5.73
N GLY A 383 -6.12 -4.44 -6.15
CA GLY A 383 -4.72 -4.81 -6.33
C GLY A 383 -4.03 -5.24 -5.03
N ASN A 384 -4.53 -4.79 -3.86
CA ASN A 384 -4.01 -5.23 -2.56
C ASN A 384 -4.30 -6.73 -2.36
N ASP A 385 -5.53 -7.16 -2.61
CA ASP A 385 -5.94 -8.56 -2.50
C ASP A 385 -5.11 -9.45 -3.45
N MET A 386 -4.87 -8.98 -4.68
CA MET A 386 -4.05 -9.71 -5.65
C MET A 386 -2.60 -9.85 -5.23
N LEU A 387 -1.98 -8.81 -4.67
CA LEU A 387 -0.63 -8.88 -4.14
C LEU A 387 -0.52 -9.89 -2.99
N GLN A 388 -1.52 -9.93 -2.11
CA GLN A 388 -1.59 -10.91 -1.01
C GLN A 388 -1.66 -12.35 -1.57
N TYR A 389 -2.51 -12.59 -2.58
CA TYR A 389 -2.57 -13.90 -3.25
C TYR A 389 -1.24 -14.28 -3.91
N TRP A 390 -0.63 -13.35 -4.66
CA TRP A 390 0.62 -13.62 -5.37
C TRP A 390 1.83 -13.75 -4.46
N GLU A 391 1.78 -13.32 -3.20
CA GLU A 391 2.87 -13.55 -2.26
C GLU A 391 3.12 -15.06 -2.09
N GLU A 392 2.05 -15.83 -1.89
CA GLU A 392 2.09 -17.26 -1.61
C GLU A 392 1.93 -18.16 -2.85
N ASP A 393 1.44 -17.64 -3.99
CA ASP A 393 1.23 -18.45 -5.20
C ASP A 393 2.55 -18.90 -5.86
N PRO A 394 2.91 -20.19 -5.83
CA PRO A 394 4.17 -20.66 -6.42
C PRO A 394 4.22 -20.52 -7.96
N ALA A 395 3.07 -20.43 -8.63
CA ALA A 395 3.02 -20.27 -10.09
C ALA A 395 3.45 -18.87 -10.54
N THR A 396 3.24 -17.85 -9.71
CA THR A 396 3.61 -16.46 -10.04
C THR A 396 5.01 -16.13 -9.53
N GLN A 397 5.90 -15.70 -10.43
CA GLN A 397 7.27 -15.27 -10.11
C GLN A 397 7.48 -13.76 -10.26
N ALA A 398 6.70 -13.08 -11.09
CA ALA A 398 6.72 -11.64 -11.26
C ALA A 398 5.29 -11.10 -11.35
N VAL A 399 5.08 -9.86 -10.90
CA VAL A 399 3.77 -9.22 -10.85
C VAL A 399 3.78 -7.94 -11.68
N GLY A 400 2.77 -7.77 -12.54
CA GLY A 400 2.49 -6.56 -13.29
C GLY A 400 1.14 -5.95 -12.90
N LEU A 401 1.14 -4.69 -12.50
CA LEU A 401 -0.05 -3.96 -12.07
C LEU A 401 -0.25 -2.73 -12.96
N TYR A 402 -1.46 -2.55 -13.50
CA TYR A 402 -1.91 -1.29 -14.06
C TYR A 402 -2.91 -0.62 -13.10
N LEU A 403 -2.50 0.50 -12.49
CA LEU A 403 -3.24 1.19 -11.44
C LEU A 403 -3.62 2.61 -11.88
N GLU A 404 -4.91 2.88 -11.99
CA GLU A 404 -5.46 4.22 -12.17
C GLU A 404 -5.72 4.90 -10.83
N SER A 405 -6.08 4.11 -9.80
CA SER A 405 -6.18 4.56 -8.42
C SER A 405 -5.78 3.50 -7.40
N ILE A 406 -5.45 3.93 -6.18
CA ILE A 406 -5.07 3.07 -5.05
C ILE A 406 -5.99 3.41 -3.89
N GLY A 407 -6.81 2.46 -3.43
CA GLY A 407 -7.81 2.71 -2.38
C GLY A 407 -7.21 2.93 -0.99
N ASN A 408 -6.24 2.10 -0.61
CA ASN A 408 -5.46 2.26 0.62
C ASN A 408 -3.96 2.14 0.28
N PRO A 409 -3.29 3.27 -0.05
CA PRO A 409 -1.87 3.29 -0.41
C PRO A 409 -0.92 2.88 0.70
N ARG A 410 -1.28 3.08 1.97
CA ARG A 410 -0.47 2.65 3.11
C ARG A 410 -0.43 1.14 3.21
N LYS A 411 -1.62 0.50 3.19
CA LYS A 411 -1.76 -0.95 3.06
C LYS A 411 -1.10 -1.46 1.78
N PHE A 412 -1.28 -0.78 0.65
CA PHE A 412 -0.61 -1.13 -0.60
C PHE A 412 0.91 -1.13 -0.45
N SER A 413 1.50 -0.06 0.09
CA SER A 413 2.95 0.08 0.28
C SER A 413 3.50 -0.99 1.23
N ARG A 414 2.82 -1.27 2.34
CA ARG A 414 3.16 -2.34 3.28
C ARG A 414 3.14 -3.72 2.61
N ILE A 415 2.07 -4.06 1.90
CA ILE A 415 1.93 -5.33 1.18
C ILE A 415 2.97 -5.41 0.06
N ALA A 416 3.08 -4.38 -0.76
CA ALA A 416 4.03 -4.31 -1.88
C ALA A 416 5.47 -4.46 -1.39
N ARG A 417 5.85 -3.84 -0.26
CA ARG A 417 7.19 -4.02 0.33
C ARG A 417 7.46 -5.48 0.70
N ARG A 418 6.47 -6.17 1.27
CA ARG A 418 6.60 -7.59 1.63
C ARG A 418 6.67 -8.48 0.39
N VAL A 419 5.81 -8.25 -0.60
CA VAL A 419 5.82 -8.99 -1.88
C VAL A 419 7.11 -8.73 -2.63
N SER A 420 7.58 -7.49 -2.75
CA SER A 420 8.85 -7.11 -3.41
C SER A 420 10.07 -7.80 -2.79
N ARG A 421 10.03 -8.19 -1.51
CA ARG A 421 11.12 -8.98 -0.91
C ARG A 421 11.20 -10.40 -1.48
N VAL A 422 10.09 -10.96 -1.94
CA VAL A 422 10.04 -12.30 -2.52
C VAL A 422 10.01 -12.27 -4.05
N LYS A 423 9.20 -11.39 -4.65
CA LYS A 423 8.86 -11.34 -6.08
C LYS A 423 8.85 -9.91 -6.61
N PRO A 424 9.42 -9.61 -7.79
CA PRO A 424 9.38 -8.27 -8.37
C PRO A 424 7.95 -7.82 -8.67
N VAL A 425 7.63 -6.59 -8.26
CA VAL A 425 6.35 -5.92 -8.50
C VAL A 425 6.57 -4.75 -9.44
N ILE A 426 5.96 -4.79 -10.62
CA ILE A 426 6.08 -3.78 -11.67
C ILE A 426 4.74 -3.04 -11.76
N VAL A 427 4.75 -1.72 -11.60
CA VAL A 427 3.54 -0.88 -11.63
C VAL A 427 3.61 0.09 -12.80
N ILE A 428 2.55 0.12 -13.59
CA ILE A 428 2.19 1.24 -14.46
C ILE A 428 1.16 2.09 -13.73
N LYS A 429 1.46 3.37 -13.60
CA LYS A 429 0.51 4.40 -13.17
C LYS A 429 0.59 5.62 -14.08
N SER A 430 -0.43 6.47 -14.05
CA SER A 430 -0.33 7.80 -14.67
C SER A 430 0.14 8.82 -13.64
N ASP A 431 0.54 10.01 -14.10
CA ASP A 431 0.82 11.14 -13.18
C ASP A 431 -0.47 11.71 -12.55
N LEU A 432 -1.65 11.28 -13.03
CA LEU A 432 -2.96 11.61 -12.48
C LEU A 432 -3.39 10.62 -11.38
N THR A 433 -2.73 9.47 -11.26
CA THR A 433 -3.07 8.46 -10.25
C THR A 433 -2.94 9.05 -8.85
N GLY A 434 -4.05 9.05 -8.11
CA GLY A 434 -4.14 9.65 -6.78
C GLY A 434 -4.35 11.16 -6.78
N ARG A 435 -4.44 11.81 -7.94
CA ARG A 435 -4.70 13.27 -8.09
C ARG A 435 -6.00 13.57 -8.81
N GLU A 436 -6.46 12.65 -9.66
CA GLU A 436 -7.77 12.66 -10.26
C GLU A 436 -8.48 11.33 -10.00
N LEU A 437 -9.81 11.37 -9.99
CA LEU A 437 -10.64 10.18 -9.85
C LEU A 437 -10.92 9.58 -11.23
N PRO A 438 -10.49 8.34 -11.49
CA PRO A 438 -10.96 7.61 -12.66
C PRO A 438 -12.49 7.41 -12.58
N PRO A 439 -13.20 7.40 -13.72
CA PRO A 439 -14.64 7.14 -13.74
C PRO A 439 -14.98 5.84 -13.00
N GLY A 440 -15.88 5.92 -12.01
CA GLY A 440 -16.37 4.78 -11.25
C GLY A 440 -15.55 4.35 -10.03
N HIS A 441 -14.38 4.95 -9.81
CA HIS A 441 -13.54 4.69 -8.64
C HIS A 441 -13.89 5.64 -7.49
N GLN A 442 -13.85 5.20 -6.23
CA GLN A 442 -13.99 6.08 -5.06
C GLN A 442 -12.76 6.01 -4.16
N VAL A 443 -11.81 6.92 -4.39
CA VAL A 443 -10.62 7.04 -3.55
C VAL A 443 -10.47 8.47 -3.05
N ARG A 444 -9.65 8.66 -2.01
CA ARG A 444 -9.19 10.00 -1.66
C ARG A 444 -8.13 10.46 -2.65
N LEU A 445 -7.94 11.77 -2.74
CA LEU A 445 -6.90 12.37 -3.58
C LEU A 445 -5.80 12.93 -2.69
N SER A 446 -4.55 12.76 -3.13
CA SER A 446 -3.40 13.32 -2.44
C SER A 446 -3.33 14.82 -2.62
N SER A 447 -2.85 15.50 -1.59
CA SER A 447 -2.49 16.91 -1.63
C SER A 447 -1.05 17.15 -2.09
N LEU A 448 -0.24 16.10 -2.23
CA LEU A 448 1.17 16.17 -2.61
C LEU A 448 1.39 16.12 -4.13
N SER A 449 2.63 16.39 -4.55
CA SER A 449 3.04 16.29 -5.96
C SER A 449 2.94 14.85 -6.47
N GLY A 450 2.85 14.68 -7.80
CA GLY A 450 2.76 13.34 -8.41
C GLY A 450 3.98 12.44 -8.15
N THR A 451 5.13 13.05 -7.84
CA THR A 451 6.39 12.37 -7.52
C THR A 451 6.39 11.76 -6.11
N ALA A 452 5.55 12.26 -5.19
CA ALA A 452 5.46 11.70 -3.84
C ALA A 452 5.02 10.22 -3.87
N LEU A 453 3.98 9.90 -4.65
CA LEU A 453 3.54 8.52 -4.82
C LEU A 453 4.64 7.65 -5.44
N ASP A 454 5.41 8.17 -6.40
CA ASP A 454 6.54 7.45 -6.99
C ASP A 454 7.62 7.10 -5.96
N GLN A 455 7.94 8.04 -5.09
CA GLN A 455 8.92 7.84 -4.03
C GLN A 455 8.43 6.82 -3.00
N VAL A 456 7.14 6.83 -2.65
CA VAL A 456 6.51 5.83 -1.78
C VAL A 456 6.56 4.43 -2.39
N LEU A 457 6.23 4.30 -3.68
CA LEU A 457 6.32 3.03 -4.40
C LEU A 457 7.77 2.52 -4.47
N GLY A 458 8.72 3.40 -4.78
CA GLY A 458 10.14 3.07 -4.82
C GLY A 458 10.68 2.57 -3.48
N GLN A 459 10.26 3.18 -2.36
CA GLN A 459 10.61 2.71 -1.00
C GLN A 459 10.12 1.28 -0.75
N ALA A 460 8.95 0.92 -1.28
CA ALA A 460 8.38 -0.43 -1.21
C ALA A 460 9.02 -1.43 -2.20
N GLY A 461 10.09 -1.05 -2.92
CA GLY A 461 10.75 -1.91 -3.90
C GLY A 461 9.97 -2.13 -5.18
N VAL A 462 8.90 -1.35 -5.40
CA VAL A 462 8.09 -1.40 -6.61
C VAL A 462 8.85 -0.77 -7.76
N ILE A 463 8.84 -1.45 -8.90
CA ILE A 463 9.47 -1.02 -10.13
C ILE A 463 8.45 -0.24 -10.95
N ARG A 464 8.68 1.07 -11.12
CA ARG A 464 7.83 1.90 -11.98
C ARG A 464 8.12 1.63 -13.46
N ALA A 465 7.07 1.45 -14.24
CA ALA A 465 7.08 1.50 -15.69
C ALA A 465 6.12 2.61 -16.17
N ASP A 466 6.55 3.42 -17.13
CA ASP A 466 5.73 4.51 -17.68
C ASP A 466 4.82 4.03 -18.82
N THR A 467 5.10 2.85 -19.38
CA THR A 467 4.36 2.30 -20.51
C THR A 467 4.17 0.79 -20.37
N ILE A 468 3.20 0.25 -21.12
CA ILE A 468 3.00 -1.20 -21.27
C ILE A 468 4.29 -1.86 -21.78
N HIS A 469 4.98 -1.23 -22.73
CA HIS A 469 6.25 -1.75 -23.26
C HIS A 469 7.29 -1.91 -22.16
N GLN A 470 7.53 -0.86 -21.38
CA GLN A 470 8.47 -0.90 -20.25
C GLN A 470 8.10 -1.97 -19.21
N LEU A 471 6.82 -2.16 -18.88
CA LEU A 471 6.42 -3.23 -17.96
C LEU A 471 6.88 -4.58 -18.47
N PHE A 472 6.64 -4.89 -19.74
CA PHE A 472 7.04 -6.16 -20.31
C PHE A 472 8.54 -6.25 -20.60
N ASP A 473 9.21 -5.13 -20.84
CA ASP A 473 10.65 -5.08 -21.01
C ASP A 473 11.35 -5.48 -19.70
N ALA A 474 10.89 -4.98 -18.56
CA ALA A 474 11.35 -5.43 -17.24
C ALA A 474 10.90 -6.88 -16.93
N ALA A 475 9.64 -7.23 -17.20
CA ALA A 475 9.09 -8.56 -16.90
C ALA A 475 9.85 -9.68 -17.61
N GLN A 476 10.34 -9.45 -18.83
CA GLN A 476 11.19 -10.41 -19.56
C GLN A 476 12.42 -10.83 -18.76
N VAL A 477 13.15 -9.86 -18.17
CA VAL A 477 14.34 -10.16 -17.35
C VAL A 477 13.93 -10.98 -16.13
N PHE A 478 12.88 -10.57 -15.43
CA PHE A 478 12.45 -11.26 -14.20
C PHE A 478 11.89 -12.66 -14.43
N ALA A 479 11.28 -12.90 -15.59
CA ALA A 479 10.70 -14.19 -15.93
C ALA A 479 11.74 -15.20 -16.42
N THR A 480 12.86 -14.76 -17.02
CA THR A 480 13.78 -15.67 -17.72
C THR A 480 15.23 -15.60 -17.28
N GLN A 481 15.64 -14.62 -16.46
CA GLN A 481 17.04 -14.42 -16.07
C GLN A 481 17.25 -14.46 -14.54
N PRO A 482 18.43 -14.90 -14.08
CA PRO A 482 18.80 -14.78 -12.68
C PRO A 482 18.92 -13.29 -12.28
N ALA A 483 18.72 -13.00 -11.00
CA ALA A 483 18.85 -11.64 -10.48
C ALA A 483 20.30 -11.10 -10.65
N PRO A 484 20.48 -9.88 -11.19
CA PRO A 484 21.79 -9.26 -11.34
C PRO A 484 22.62 -9.25 -10.05
N ARG A 485 23.91 -9.54 -10.18
CA ARG A 485 24.84 -9.57 -9.03
C ARG A 485 25.37 -8.18 -8.65
N GLY A 486 25.37 -7.24 -9.59
CA GLY A 486 25.89 -5.90 -9.41
C GLY A 486 25.69 -5.04 -10.66
N ARG A 487 26.29 -3.84 -10.64
CA ARG A 487 26.10 -2.81 -11.67
C ARG A 487 27.11 -2.86 -12.82
N ARG A 488 28.04 -3.82 -12.84
CA ARG A 488 29.12 -3.88 -13.85
C ARG A 488 28.66 -4.67 -15.07
N VAL A 489 28.64 -4.02 -16.23
CA VAL A 489 28.06 -4.54 -17.47
C VAL A 489 29.16 -4.80 -18.50
N GLY A 490 29.14 -6.00 -19.07
CA GLY A 490 29.89 -6.36 -20.27
C GLY A 490 29.07 -6.10 -21.52
N VAL A 491 29.68 -5.55 -22.56
CA VAL A 491 29.01 -5.26 -23.84
C VAL A 491 29.72 -6.00 -24.95
N ILE A 492 28.99 -6.84 -25.68
CA ILE A 492 29.51 -7.63 -26.80
C ILE A 492 28.56 -7.55 -27.99
N GLY A 493 29.11 -7.44 -29.19
CA GLY A 493 28.31 -7.55 -30.41
C GLY A 493 29.10 -7.36 -31.69
N ASN A 494 28.42 -7.41 -32.84
CA ASN A 494 29.03 -7.27 -34.17
C ASN A 494 28.86 -5.86 -34.77
N SER A 495 28.45 -4.87 -33.97
CA SER A 495 28.27 -3.48 -34.37
C SER A 495 28.83 -2.50 -33.32
N ALA A 496 29.87 -1.77 -33.72
CA ALA A 496 30.49 -0.74 -32.86
C ALA A 496 29.53 0.42 -32.53
N ALA A 497 28.62 0.75 -33.47
CA ALA A 497 27.64 1.82 -33.26
C ALA A 497 26.62 1.44 -32.17
N LEU A 498 26.07 0.23 -32.20
CA LEU A 498 25.15 -0.26 -31.17
C LEU A 498 25.85 -0.40 -29.81
N SER A 499 27.09 -0.88 -29.81
CA SER A 499 27.89 -0.97 -28.58
C SER A 499 28.08 0.42 -27.93
N THR A 500 28.28 1.47 -28.72
CA THR A 500 28.40 2.85 -28.21
C THR A 500 27.10 3.35 -27.59
N LEU A 501 25.95 3.08 -28.24
CA LEU A 501 24.64 3.45 -27.71
C LEU A 501 24.35 2.76 -26.38
N ILE A 502 24.68 1.46 -26.27
CA ILE A 502 24.55 0.69 -25.03
C ILE A 502 25.39 1.32 -23.91
N ILE A 503 26.66 1.63 -24.17
CA ILE A 503 27.55 2.23 -23.16
C ILE A 503 27.00 3.57 -22.67
N GLN A 504 26.54 4.42 -23.59
CA GLN A 504 25.97 5.72 -23.24
C GLN A 504 24.71 5.56 -22.39
N ARG A 505 23.79 4.69 -22.82
CA ARG A 505 22.56 4.39 -22.08
C ARG A 505 22.85 3.80 -20.71
N ALA A 506 23.75 2.82 -20.63
CA ALA A 506 24.11 2.13 -19.40
C ALA A 506 24.63 3.13 -18.35
N ARG A 507 25.53 4.03 -18.76
CA ARG A 507 26.03 5.11 -17.89
C ARG A 507 24.94 6.07 -17.44
N SER A 508 24.01 6.44 -18.33
CA SER A 508 22.88 7.31 -17.98
C SER A 508 21.91 6.67 -16.98
N GLU A 509 21.83 5.34 -16.97
CA GLU A 509 20.98 4.54 -16.08
C GLU A 509 21.74 4.10 -14.80
N GLY A 510 22.96 4.60 -14.57
CA GLY A 510 23.75 4.29 -13.37
C GLY A 510 24.48 2.94 -13.39
N LEU A 511 24.46 2.23 -14.51
CA LEU A 511 25.28 1.04 -14.73
C LEU A 511 26.73 1.42 -15.08
N ARG A 512 27.68 0.54 -14.76
CA ARG A 512 29.11 0.75 -14.96
C ARG A 512 29.60 -0.13 -16.10
N VAL A 513 30.23 0.48 -17.10
CA VAL A 513 30.92 -0.22 -18.17
C VAL A 513 32.41 0.11 -18.06
N ASP A 514 33.09 -0.70 -17.25
CA ASP A 514 34.50 -0.52 -16.91
C ASP A 514 35.41 -1.36 -17.83
N SER A 515 34.92 -2.49 -18.33
CA SER A 515 35.60 -3.33 -19.32
C SER A 515 35.41 -2.80 -20.75
N PRO A 516 36.41 -2.94 -21.65
CA PRO A 516 36.24 -2.58 -23.05
C PRO A 516 35.14 -3.40 -23.72
N ALA A 517 34.28 -2.74 -24.50
CA ALA A 517 33.28 -3.45 -25.29
C ALA A 517 33.95 -4.30 -26.39
N VAL A 518 33.45 -5.53 -26.57
CA VAL A 518 33.92 -6.44 -27.60
C VAL A 518 33.10 -6.19 -28.87
N SER A 519 33.72 -5.57 -29.87
CA SER A 519 33.13 -5.34 -31.19
C SER A 519 33.73 -6.30 -32.21
N MET A 520 32.92 -7.25 -32.66
CA MET A 520 33.29 -8.27 -33.65
C MET A 520 33.02 -7.79 -35.09
N HIS A 521 33.54 -8.52 -36.07
CA HIS A 521 33.21 -8.31 -37.48
C HIS A 521 31.72 -8.61 -37.74
N PRO A 522 31.02 -7.89 -38.65
CA PRO A 522 29.61 -8.17 -38.97
C PRO A 522 29.32 -9.60 -39.41
N GLU A 523 30.30 -10.23 -40.08
CA GLU A 523 30.27 -11.63 -40.54
C GLU A 523 31.10 -12.54 -39.60
N VAL A 524 31.02 -12.32 -38.29
CA VAL A 524 31.71 -13.16 -37.30
C VAL A 524 31.27 -14.62 -37.40
N SER A 525 32.21 -15.56 -37.30
CA SER A 525 31.89 -16.99 -37.25
C SER A 525 31.30 -17.37 -35.90
N VAL A 526 30.49 -18.44 -35.89
CA VAL A 526 29.88 -18.99 -34.68
C VAL A 526 30.93 -19.36 -33.63
N GLU A 527 32.05 -19.95 -34.06
CA GLU A 527 33.17 -20.34 -33.19
C GLU A 527 33.83 -19.14 -32.49
N GLU A 528 34.09 -18.05 -33.24
CA GLU A 528 34.70 -16.85 -32.67
C GLU A 528 33.71 -16.10 -31.76
N PHE A 529 32.42 -16.05 -32.13
CA PHE A 529 31.38 -15.48 -31.30
C PHE A 529 31.26 -16.22 -29.95
N GLY A 530 31.23 -17.55 -29.97
CA GLY A 530 31.20 -18.39 -28.78
C GLY A 530 32.41 -18.17 -27.87
N ARG A 531 33.62 -18.17 -28.43
CA ARG A 531 34.86 -17.93 -27.66
C ARG A 531 34.87 -16.56 -26.98
N GLN A 532 34.47 -15.51 -27.68
CA GLN A 532 34.41 -14.16 -27.12
C GLN A 532 33.34 -14.02 -26.03
N LEU A 533 32.20 -14.71 -26.17
CA LEU A 533 31.18 -14.80 -25.12
C LEU A 533 31.71 -15.51 -23.88
N GLU A 534 32.36 -16.66 -24.04
CA GLU A 534 32.97 -17.41 -22.93
C GLU A 534 34.01 -16.57 -22.17
N ASP A 535 34.88 -15.87 -22.88
CA ASP A 535 35.87 -14.94 -22.29
C ASP A 535 35.18 -13.83 -21.47
N MET A 536 34.09 -13.24 -22.00
CA MET A 536 33.30 -12.21 -21.32
C MET A 536 32.59 -12.77 -20.06
N TYR A 537 32.03 -13.98 -20.15
CA TYR A 537 31.38 -14.64 -19.02
C TYR A 537 32.39 -15.06 -17.94
N ALA A 538 33.63 -15.41 -18.31
CA ALA A 538 34.70 -15.75 -17.36
C ALA A 538 35.25 -14.53 -16.60
N ASP A 539 35.09 -13.31 -17.12
CA ASP A 539 35.59 -12.10 -16.47
C ASP A 539 34.80 -11.77 -15.18
N SER A 540 35.45 -11.92 -14.02
CA SER A 540 34.88 -11.60 -12.70
C SER A 540 34.61 -10.10 -12.48
N SER A 541 35.11 -9.22 -13.34
CA SER A 541 34.82 -7.79 -13.32
C SER A 541 33.42 -7.45 -13.88
N ILE A 542 32.74 -8.42 -14.47
CA ILE A 542 31.45 -8.26 -15.14
C ILE A 542 30.36 -9.02 -14.39
N ASP A 543 29.28 -8.33 -14.03
CA ASP A 543 28.13 -8.91 -13.32
C ASP A 543 27.01 -9.34 -14.28
N THR A 544 26.81 -8.59 -15.37
CA THR A 544 25.75 -8.79 -16.36
C THR A 544 26.27 -8.54 -17.79
N VAL A 545 25.63 -9.12 -18.80
CA VAL A 545 26.09 -9.02 -20.20
C VAL A 545 24.96 -8.51 -21.10
N VAL A 546 25.28 -7.54 -21.95
CA VAL A 546 24.40 -7.06 -23.03
C VAL A 546 24.99 -7.51 -24.36
N VAL A 547 24.22 -8.28 -25.12
CA VAL A 547 24.64 -8.83 -26.41
C VAL A 547 23.89 -8.15 -27.54
N THR A 548 24.59 -7.74 -28.60
CA THR A 548 23.96 -7.20 -29.82
C THR A 548 24.36 -7.96 -31.05
N PHE A 549 23.39 -8.21 -31.93
CA PHE A 549 23.64 -8.88 -33.18
C PHE A 549 22.78 -8.30 -34.31
N THR A 550 23.45 -7.83 -35.36
CA THR A 550 22.82 -7.39 -36.61
C THR A 550 23.04 -8.45 -37.70
N PRO A 551 21.99 -8.95 -38.37
CA PRO A 551 22.10 -9.92 -39.45
C PRO A 551 23.02 -9.44 -40.59
N SER A 552 23.81 -10.36 -41.13
CA SER A 552 24.69 -10.14 -42.27
C SER A 552 24.69 -11.37 -43.19
N ALA A 553 24.99 -11.19 -44.48
CA ALA A 553 24.88 -12.25 -45.48
C ALA A 553 25.85 -13.45 -45.26
N GLY A 554 26.83 -13.30 -44.36
CA GLY A 554 27.84 -14.32 -44.06
C GLY A 554 27.75 -14.94 -42.66
N ALA A 555 26.78 -14.54 -41.82
CA ALA A 555 26.63 -15.06 -40.47
C ALA A 555 25.35 -15.91 -40.33
N ASP A 556 25.44 -17.03 -39.62
CA ASP A 556 24.27 -17.86 -39.29
C ASP A 556 23.61 -17.37 -38.00
N GLU A 557 22.56 -16.55 -38.15
CA GLU A 557 21.85 -15.95 -37.02
C GLU A 557 21.28 -16.99 -36.04
N ARG A 558 20.83 -18.15 -36.53
CA ARG A 558 20.21 -19.19 -35.69
C ARG A 558 21.26 -19.94 -34.87
N GLU A 559 22.39 -20.28 -35.48
CA GLU A 559 23.50 -20.89 -34.76
C GLU A 559 24.10 -19.91 -33.73
N ILE A 560 24.21 -18.62 -34.08
CA ILE A 560 24.67 -17.57 -33.14
C ILE A 560 23.71 -17.41 -31.95
N ALA A 561 22.39 -17.38 -32.20
CA ALA A 561 21.39 -17.31 -31.14
C ALA A 561 21.44 -18.54 -30.23
N THR A 562 21.64 -19.74 -30.81
CA THR A 562 21.79 -20.99 -30.05
C THR A 562 23.02 -20.96 -29.15
N VAL A 563 24.19 -20.58 -29.70
CA VAL A 563 25.43 -20.45 -28.92
C VAL A 563 25.30 -19.41 -27.81
N LEU A 564 24.63 -18.28 -28.07
CA LEU A 564 24.32 -17.30 -27.02
C LEU A 564 23.49 -17.93 -25.89
N ALA A 565 22.40 -18.62 -26.24
CA ALA A 565 21.51 -19.24 -25.25
C ALA A 565 22.24 -20.26 -24.37
N GLU A 566 23.03 -21.15 -24.98
CA GLU A 566 23.78 -22.20 -24.29
C GLU A 566 24.88 -21.64 -23.39
N THR A 567 25.66 -20.68 -23.89
CA THR A 567 26.75 -20.05 -23.10
C THR A 567 26.21 -19.18 -21.97
N ALA A 568 25.11 -18.44 -22.19
CA ALA A 568 24.45 -17.66 -21.16
C ALA A 568 23.93 -18.58 -20.03
N ALA A 569 23.22 -19.65 -20.40
CA ALA A 569 22.72 -20.67 -19.49
C ALA A 569 23.84 -21.28 -18.63
N ALA A 570 24.98 -21.62 -19.24
CA ALA A 570 26.13 -22.17 -18.52
C ALA A 570 26.80 -21.16 -17.57
N SER A 571 26.77 -19.86 -17.90
CA SER A 571 27.44 -18.81 -17.10
C SER A 571 26.72 -18.47 -15.79
N GLY A 572 25.38 -18.54 -15.79
CA GLY A 572 24.54 -18.04 -14.71
C GLY A 572 24.64 -16.52 -14.46
N LYS A 573 25.24 -15.73 -15.37
CA LYS A 573 25.17 -14.26 -15.36
C LYS A 573 23.87 -13.81 -16.03
N THR A 574 23.29 -12.70 -15.57
CA THR A 574 22.12 -12.09 -16.24
C THR A 574 22.55 -11.58 -17.61
N THR A 575 21.86 -12.04 -18.65
CA THR A 575 22.12 -11.66 -20.04
C THR A 575 20.86 -11.12 -20.70
N VAL A 576 20.98 -10.01 -21.41
CA VAL A 576 19.94 -9.46 -22.30
C VAL A 576 20.50 -9.29 -23.70
N ALA A 577 19.65 -9.43 -24.71
CA ALA A 577 20.07 -9.38 -26.11
C ALA A 577 19.31 -8.32 -26.93
N CYS A 578 19.92 -7.87 -28.03
CA CYS A 578 19.23 -7.14 -29.09
C CYS A 578 19.58 -7.80 -30.42
N PHE A 579 18.72 -8.71 -30.88
CA PHE A 579 18.81 -9.36 -32.18
C PHE A 579 17.80 -8.74 -33.12
N LEU A 580 18.26 -8.22 -34.26
CA LEU A 580 17.37 -7.60 -35.23
C LEU A 580 16.54 -8.67 -35.95
N GLY A 581 15.32 -8.91 -35.49
CA GLY A 581 14.40 -9.91 -36.04
C GLY A 581 13.86 -10.91 -35.01
N ILE A 582 14.52 -11.02 -33.86
CA ILE A 582 14.08 -11.84 -32.72
C ILE A 582 13.73 -10.90 -31.57
N THR A 583 12.50 -10.93 -31.09
CA THR A 583 12.02 -10.03 -30.03
C THR A 583 11.16 -10.80 -29.04
N GLY A 584 11.35 -10.56 -27.75
CA GLY A 584 10.66 -11.29 -26.70
C GLY A 584 11.48 -12.46 -26.15
N VAL A 585 10.76 -13.35 -25.49
CA VAL A 585 11.17 -14.68 -25.05
C VAL A 585 10.80 -15.64 -26.18
N GLN A 586 11.80 -16.06 -26.96
CA GLN A 586 11.60 -16.88 -28.17
C GLN A 586 12.45 -18.15 -28.09
N ASP A 587 12.00 -19.21 -28.76
CA ASP A 587 12.67 -20.52 -28.76
C ASP A 587 14.10 -20.44 -29.32
N GLU A 588 14.37 -19.56 -30.29
CA GLU A 588 15.70 -19.37 -30.89
C GLU A 588 16.78 -18.96 -29.89
N LEU A 589 16.40 -18.32 -28.79
CA LEU A 589 17.29 -17.88 -27.71
C LEU A 589 17.12 -18.70 -26.42
N THR A 590 16.56 -19.91 -26.54
CA THR A 590 16.27 -20.79 -25.40
C THR A 590 17.18 -22.01 -25.39
N ALA A 591 17.93 -22.17 -24.29
CA ALA A 591 18.69 -23.38 -23.99
C ALA A 591 17.95 -24.26 -22.99
N ARG A 592 18.11 -25.58 -23.13
CA ARG A 592 17.54 -26.58 -22.20
C ARG A 592 18.65 -27.17 -21.34
N ILE A 593 18.55 -26.98 -20.03
CA ILE A 593 19.53 -27.41 -19.03
C ILE A 593 18.94 -28.62 -18.29
N ASP A 594 19.62 -29.77 -18.37
CA ASP A 594 19.30 -30.96 -17.58
C ASP A 594 19.97 -30.82 -16.20
N ASP A 595 19.20 -30.95 -15.13
CA ASP A 595 19.73 -30.91 -13.75
C ASP A 595 20.43 -32.21 -13.33
N GLY A 596 20.45 -33.23 -14.20
CA GLY A 596 21.05 -34.53 -13.93
C GLY A 596 20.20 -35.44 -13.03
N GLU A 597 19.09 -34.91 -12.48
CA GLU A 597 18.06 -35.65 -11.74
C GLU A 597 16.84 -35.96 -12.62
N GLY A 598 16.91 -35.61 -13.91
CA GLY A 598 15.88 -35.88 -14.92
C GLY A 598 14.91 -34.73 -15.14
N THR A 599 15.16 -33.56 -14.55
CA THR A 599 14.37 -32.35 -14.79
C THR A 599 15.10 -31.46 -15.79
N THR A 600 14.43 -31.15 -16.90
CA THR A 600 14.95 -30.18 -17.88
C THR A 600 14.35 -28.81 -17.61
N THR A 601 15.18 -27.81 -17.35
CA THR A 601 14.78 -26.41 -17.20
C THR A 601 15.12 -25.62 -18.45
N ALA A 602 14.25 -24.69 -18.84
CA ALA A 602 14.49 -23.79 -19.97
C ALA A 602 15.13 -22.49 -19.46
N HIS A 603 16.19 -22.04 -20.12
CA HIS A 603 16.82 -20.74 -19.89
C HIS A 603 16.79 -19.94 -21.19
N THR A 604 16.05 -18.84 -21.19
CA THR A 604 15.87 -17.99 -22.38
C THR A 604 16.51 -16.63 -22.18
N VAL A 605 17.38 -16.22 -23.12
CA VAL A 605 17.92 -14.86 -23.16
C VAL A 605 16.86 -13.95 -23.81
N PRO A 606 16.30 -12.96 -23.09
CA PRO A 606 15.28 -12.09 -23.66
C PRO A 606 15.90 -11.13 -24.69
N SER A 607 15.24 -10.96 -25.83
CA SER A 607 15.68 -10.05 -26.89
C SER A 607 14.78 -8.83 -27.03
N TYR A 608 15.40 -7.67 -27.17
CA TYR A 608 14.74 -6.37 -27.25
C TYR A 608 14.88 -5.78 -28.65
N ILE A 609 13.89 -4.96 -29.04
CA ILE A 609 13.90 -4.24 -30.32
C ILE A 609 15.05 -3.23 -30.35
N GLY A 610 15.21 -2.46 -29.27
CA GLY A 610 16.24 -1.43 -29.15
C GLY A 610 17.24 -1.73 -28.02
N PRO A 611 18.51 -1.32 -28.18
CA PRO A 611 19.50 -1.39 -27.10
C PRO A 611 19.11 -0.55 -25.88
N GLU A 612 18.35 0.54 -26.07
CA GLU A 612 17.92 1.42 -24.98
C GLU A 612 16.94 0.72 -24.04
N ASP A 613 16.04 -0.10 -24.58
CA ASP A 613 15.03 -0.86 -23.83
C ASP A 613 15.68 -2.00 -23.05
N ALA A 614 16.62 -2.73 -23.68
CA ALA A 614 17.40 -3.78 -23.03
C ALA A 614 18.18 -3.26 -21.82
N VAL A 615 18.86 -2.13 -22.00
CA VAL A 615 19.64 -1.49 -20.94
C VAL A 615 18.74 -0.93 -19.84
N TRP A 616 17.61 -0.33 -20.19
CA TRP A 616 16.64 0.15 -19.20
C TRP A 616 16.10 -1.00 -18.35
N ALA A 617 15.69 -2.11 -18.98
CA ALA A 617 15.18 -3.29 -18.28
C ALA A 617 16.25 -3.90 -17.35
N LEU A 618 17.48 -4.03 -17.85
CA LEU A 618 18.62 -4.51 -17.06
C LEU A 618 18.92 -3.59 -15.87
N ALA A 619 18.85 -2.28 -16.06
CA ALA A 619 19.06 -1.31 -14.97
C ALA A 619 18.00 -1.46 -13.88
N ARG A 620 16.70 -1.55 -14.25
CA ARG A 620 15.62 -1.76 -13.28
C ARG A 620 15.74 -3.10 -12.54
N ALA A 621 16.09 -4.18 -13.24
CA ALA A 621 16.36 -5.47 -12.62
C ALA A 621 17.55 -5.43 -11.65
N THR A 622 18.58 -4.64 -11.99
CA THR A 622 19.74 -4.45 -11.13
C THR A 622 19.40 -3.63 -9.90
N ASP A 623 18.68 -2.52 -10.05
CA ASP A 623 18.24 -1.67 -8.94
C ASP A 623 17.36 -2.47 -7.96
N TYR A 624 16.41 -3.25 -8.47
CA TYR A 624 15.60 -4.17 -7.65
C TYR A 624 16.45 -5.24 -6.94
N ALA A 625 17.41 -5.87 -7.64
CA ALA A 625 18.28 -6.87 -7.03
C ALA A 625 19.19 -6.29 -5.93
N MET A 626 19.61 -5.03 -6.07
CA MET A 626 20.34 -4.31 -5.03
C MET A 626 19.43 -3.95 -3.86
N TRP A 627 18.23 -3.41 -4.13
CA TRP A 627 17.23 -3.07 -3.11
C TRP A 627 16.87 -4.30 -2.27
N LYS A 628 16.58 -5.45 -2.92
CA LYS A 628 16.20 -6.70 -2.25
C LYS A 628 17.29 -7.24 -1.31
N LYS A 629 18.57 -6.95 -1.59
CA LYS A 629 19.73 -7.36 -0.78
C LYS A 629 20.13 -6.31 0.27
N ALA A 630 19.61 -5.08 0.16
CA ALA A 630 19.98 -4.00 1.04
C ALA A 630 19.49 -4.25 2.47
N ASP A 631 20.21 -3.70 3.43
CA ASP A 631 19.66 -3.53 4.77
C ASP A 631 18.59 -2.44 4.70
N HIS A 632 17.44 -2.70 5.31
CA HIS A 632 16.30 -1.79 5.33
C HIS A 632 16.16 -1.05 6.66
N GLY A 633 17.07 -1.28 7.60
CA GLY A 633 17.15 -0.58 8.86
C GLY A 633 16.15 -1.08 9.88
N VAL A 634 16.09 -0.37 11.00
CA VAL A 634 15.19 -0.66 12.12
C VAL A 634 14.35 0.56 12.47
N TYR A 635 13.16 0.32 12.98
CA TYR A 635 12.34 1.39 13.55
C TYR A 635 12.95 1.81 14.89
N PRO A 636 13.28 3.09 15.09
CA PRO A 636 13.82 3.55 16.36
C PRO A 636 12.77 3.51 17.47
N GLU A 637 13.20 3.08 18.65
CA GLU A 637 12.43 3.20 19.89
C GLU A 637 12.91 4.44 20.65
N PHE A 638 11.97 5.22 21.19
CA PHE A 638 12.25 6.45 21.91
C PHE A 638 11.69 6.37 23.33
N ASP A 639 12.58 6.40 24.33
CA ASP A 639 12.21 6.33 25.75
C ASP A 639 11.85 7.70 26.34
N ASP A 640 12.10 8.80 25.60
CA ASP A 640 12.00 10.18 26.05
C ASP A 640 10.74 10.91 25.55
N LEU A 641 9.80 10.21 24.92
CA LEU A 641 8.56 10.81 24.40
C LEU A 641 7.49 10.93 25.50
N ASP A 642 6.89 12.12 25.65
CA ASP A 642 5.72 12.35 26.50
C ASP A 642 4.43 12.44 25.66
N VAL A 643 4.01 11.27 25.16
CA VAL A 643 2.80 11.12 24.33
C VAL A 643 1.55 11.66 25.05
N ARG A 644 1.46 11.49 26.38
CA ARG A 644 0.30 11.94 27.17
C ARG A 644 0.21 13.46 27.21
N ALA A 645 1.33 14.16 27.40
CA ALA A 645 1.33 15.62 27.40
C ALA A 645 1.07 16.19 25.99
N ALA A 646 1.66 15.59 24.95
CA ALA A 646 1.36 15.94 23.56
C ALA A 646 -0.13 15.81 23.22
N ARG A 647 -0.75 14.69 23.61
CA ARG A 647 -2.19 14.44 23.42
C ARG A 647 -3.06 15.51 24.08
N LYS A 648 -2.73 15.92 25.32
CA LYS A 648 -3.46 16.99 26.03
C LYS A 648 -3.42 18.33 25.28
N ILE A 649 -2.29 18.68 24.66
CA ILE A 649 -2.17 19.92 23.87
C ILE A 649 -3.08 19.85 22.64
N ILE A 650 -3.10 18.70 21.94
CA ILE A 650 -3.94 18.47 20.76
C ILE A 650 -5.43 18.52 21.14
N GLU A 651 -5.85 17.73 22.13
CA GLU A 651 -7.25 17.66 22.58
C GLU A 651 -7.76 19.02 23.07
N ARG A 652 -6.96 19.75 23.85
CA ARG A 652 -7.32 21.10 24.32
C ARG A 652 -7.59 22.06 23.16
N ASN A 653 -6.77 22.01 22.12
CA ASN A 653 -6.88 22.91 20.96
C ASN A 653 -7.98 22.48 19.97
N LEU A 654 -8.39 21.21 19.99
CA LEU A 654 -9.52 20.70 19.20
C LEU A 654 -10.85 20.73 19.95
N GLY A 655 -10.85 21.07 21.25
CA GLY A 655 -12.05 21.13 22.06
C GLY A 655 -13.07 22.13 21.51
N GLY A 656 -14.22 21.63 21.03
CA GLY A 656 -15.29 22.46 20.48
C GLY A 656 -15.11 22.87 19.03
N VAL A 657 -14.16 22.27 18.31
CA VAL A 657 -13.93 22.46 16.87
C VAL A 657 -14.79 21.46 16.09
N ASP A 658 -15.45 21.93 15.03
CA ASP A 658 -16.28 21.08 14.19
C ASP A 658 -15.43 20.14 13.33
N ALA A 659 -15.96 18.96 13.01
CA ALA A 659 -15.30 17.97 12.15
C ALA A 659 -14.83 18.57 10.81
N GLY A 660 -13.57 18.33 10.46
CA GLY A 660 -12.92 18.83 9.25
C GLY A 660 -12.40 20.27 9.33
N GLU A 661 -12.72 21.02 10.38
CA GLU A 661 -12.18 22.37 10.59
C GLU A 661 -10.71 22.29 11.03
N ARG A 662 -9.92 23.27 10.57
CA ARG A 662 -8.48 23.32 10.80
C ARG A 662 -8.12 24.37 11.83
N VAL A 663 -7.20 24.02 12.71
CA VAL A 663 -6.69 24.91 13.77
C VAL A 663 -5.18 25.05 13.64
N ILE A 664 -4.71 26.28 13.46
CA ILE A 664 -3.28 26.58 13.56
C ILE A 664 -2.95 26.74 15.04
N LEU A 665 -2.02 25.93 15.55
CA LEU A 665 -1.60 26.02 16.94
C LEU A 665 -0.90 27.35 17.22
N SER A 666 -1.05 27.82 18.46
CA SER A 666 -0.23 28.93 18.94
C SER A 666 1.25 28.56 18.87
N ARG A 667 2.12 29.57 18.77
CA ARG A 667 3.57 29.33 18.64
C ARG A 667 4.17 28.65 19.88
N ASP A 668 3.66 28.96 21.07
CA ASP A 668 4.10 28.30 22.30
C ASP A 668 3.61 26.85 22.36
N ASP A 669 2.34 26.60 21.99
CA ASP A 669 1.81 25.23 21.92
C ASP A 669 2.55 24.37 20.90
N SER A 670 2.88 24.94 19.74
CA SER A 670 3.66 24.26 18.70
C SER A 670 5.05 23.84 19.22
N ARG A 671 5.70 24.72 19.98
CA ARG A 671 7.01 24.46 20.60
C ARG A 671 6.90 23.41 21.72
N GLN A 672 5.90 23.52 22.59
CA GLN A 672 5.68 22.57 23.67
C GLN A 672 5.35 21.18 23.13
N LEU A 673 4.50 21.09 22.10
CA LEU A 673 4.16 19.83 21.44
C LEU A 673 5.41 19.12 20.90
N LEU A 674 6.27 19.84 20.16
CA LEU A 674 7.52 19.29 19.64
C LEU A 674 8.52 18.92 20.75
N ALA A 675 8.60 19.72 21.82
CA ALA A 675 9.49 19.44 22.95
C ALA A 675 9.13 18.13 23.66
N HIS A 676 7.84 17.76 23.73
CA HIS A 676 7.40 16.45 24.24
C HIS A 676 7.84 15.28 23.35
N TYR A 677 8.28 15.55 22.12
CA TYR A 677 8.89 14.57 21.22
C TYR A 677 10.41 14.74 21.11
N GLY A 678 11.04 15.53 21.99
CA GLY A 678 12.49 15.77 22.00
C GLY A 678 12.99 16.70 20.89
N VAL A 679 12.11 17.45 20.23
CA VAL A 679 12.47 18.42 19.18
C VAL A 679 12.43 19.83 19.75
N GLU A 680 13.60 20.40 20.02
CA GLU A 680 13.72 21.74 20.60
C GLU A 680 13.88 22.84 19.54
N CYS A 681 13.08 23.89 19.64
CA CYS A 681 13.21 25.11 18.84
C CYS A 681 14.06 26.14 19.59
N LEU A 682 14.93 26.87 18.88
CA LEU A 682 15.73 27.94 19.48
C LEU A 682 14.81 28.97 20.17
N PRO A 683 15.14 29.35 21.42
CA PRO A 683 14.29 30.24 22.20
C PRO A 683 14.20 31.61 21.54
N TYR A 684 13.03 32.23 21.58
CA TYR A 684 12.84 33.61 21.15
C TYR A 684 11.99 34.35 22.17
N ILE A 685 12.07 35.67 22.15
CA ILE A 685 11.24 36.56 22.97
C ILE A 685 10.52 37.50 22.01
N THR A 686 9.20 37.40 21.94
CA THR A 686 8.37 38.39 21.22
C THR A 686 8.37 39.69 22.02
N SER A 687 8.76 40.77 21.35
CA SER A 687 8.84 42.11 21.91
C SER A 687 7.93 43.04 21.09
N TYR A 688 7.47 44.11 21.71
CA TYR A 688 6.56 45.10 21.11
C TYR A 688 7.15 46.52 21.08
N SER A 689 8.37 46.70 21.58
CA SER A 689 9.12 47.95 21.52
C SER A 689 10.62 47.68 21.34
N VAL A 690 11.35 48.69 20.88
CA VAL A 690 12.82 48.64 20.74
C VAL A 690 13.46 48.30 22.09
N GLU A 691 12.99 48.91 23.18
CA GLU A 691 13.52 48.70 24.52
C GLU A 691 13.33 47.26 25.00
N GLU A 692 12.15 46.67 24.74
CA GLU A 692 11.90 45.25 25.01
C GLU A 692 12.80 44.37 24.14
N GLY A 693 12.99 44.73 22.87
CA GLY A 693 13.86 44.02 21.93
C GLY A 693 15.32 43.99 22.37
N ILE A 694 15.86 45.12 22.84
CA ILE A 694 17.22 45.21 23.40
C ILE A 694 17.32 44.34 24.67
N ALA A 695 16.37 44.46 25.60
CA ALA A 695 16.37 43.65 26.82
C ALA A 695 16.28 42.14 26.53
N ALA A 696 15.52 41.76 25.50
CA ALA A 696 15.45 40.40 25.01
C ALA A 696 16.78 39.92 24.44
N ALA A 697 17.47 40.75 23.64
CA ALA A 697 18.76 40.42 23.06
C ALA A 697 19.87 40.30 24.12
N GLU A 698 19.88 41.16 25.14
CA GLU A 698 20.79 41.05 26.29
C GLU A 698 20.58 39.75 27.07
N LYS A 699 19.33 39.29 27.19
CA LYS A 699 18.98 38.04 27.88
C LYS A 699 19.35 36.80 27.05
N LEU A 700 19.13 36.85 25.74
CA LEU A 700 19.37 35.71 24.82
C LEU A 700 20.84 35.60 24.40
N GLY A 701 21.57 36.72 24.41
CA GLY A 701 22.95 36.84 23.95
C GLY A 701 23.05 37.17 22.46
N TYR A 702 23.96 38.10 22.13
CA TYR A 702 24.30 38.47 20.76
C TYR A 702 25.27 37.44 20.10
N PRO A 703 25.24 37.29 18.76
CA PRO A 703 24.36 37.96 17.81
C PRO A 703 22.93 37.41 17.78
N VAL A 704 21.97 38.30 17.49
CA VAL A 704 20.54 37.98 17.39
C VAL A 704 19.98 38.25 15.98
N ALA A 705 18.78 37.74 15.76
CA ALA A 705 17.93 38.02 14.61
C ALA A 705 16.62 38.65 15.07
N LEU A 706 16.10 39.58 14.28
CA LEU A 706 14.75 40.12 14.40
C LEU A 706 13.85 39.52 13.33
N LYS A 707 12.67 39.01 13.73
CA LYS A 707 11.70 38.40 12.82
C LYS A 707 10.31 38.93 13.09
N ALA A 708 9.66 39.51 12.09
CA ALA A 708 8.29 39.97 12.20
C ALA A 708 7.34 38.80 12.53
N VAL A 709 6.43 39.00 13.49
CA VAL A 709 5.38 38.02 13.82
C VAL A 709 4.27 38.04 12.76
N HIS A 710 4.06 39.18 12.12
CA HIS A 710 3.05 39.41 11.08
C HIS A 710 3.07 38.35 9.97
N LYS A 711 1.91 37.75 9.68
CA LYS A 711 1.77 36.55 8.82
C LYS A 711 2.34 36.70 7.41
N ARG A 712 2.24 37.91 6.83
CA ARG A 712 2.74 38.19 5.46
C ARG A 712 4.25 38.42 5.37
N LEU A 713 4.90 38.79 6.48
CA LEU A 713 6.31 39.18 6.53
C LEU A 713 7.19 38.10 7.17
N ARG A 714 6.59 37.24 8.00
CA ARG A 714 7.29 36.16 8.68
C ARG A 714 7.98 35.26 7.66
N HIS A 715 9.28 35.04 7.85
CA HIS A 715 10.18 34.28 6.95
C HIS A 715 10.47 34.91 5.58
N ARG A 716 9.99 36.13 5.31
CA ARG A 716 10.16 36.84 4.03
C ARG A 716 11.24 37.92 4.16
N MET A 717 12.50 37.52 4.16
CA MET A 717 13.64 38.45 4.27
C MET A 717 13.65 39.48 3.14
N GLU A 718 13.27 39.07 1.93
CA GLU A 718 13.20 39.91 0.74
C GLU A 718 12.07 40.95 0.79
N LEU A 719 11.07 40.76 1.67
CA LEU A 719 10.06 41.77 2.00
C LEU A 719 10.44 42.60 3.24
N GLY A 720 11.64 42.41 3.78
CA GLY A 720 12.13 43.15 4.93
C GLY A 720 11.72 42.58 6.29
N GLY A 721 10.95 41.49 6.36
CA GLY A 721 10.41 40.94 7.61
C GLY A 721 11.42 40.18 8.50
N VAL A 722 12.67 40.04 8.07
CA VAL A 722 13.73 39.36 8.81
C VAL A 722 15.03 40.17 8.72
N ARG A 723 15.73 40.34 9.84
CA ARG A 723 17.08 40.90 9.96
C ARG A 723 17.95 39.92 10.75
N LEU A 724 19.17 39.68 10.28
CA LEU A 724 20.08 38.67 10.81
C LEU A 724 21.44 39.30 11.15
N ASN A 725 22.21 38.63 12.01
CA ASN A 725 23.56 39.06 12.42
C ASN A 725 23.58 40.45 13.05
N ILE A 726 22.65 40.71 13.97
CA ILE A 726 22.65 41.93 14.77
C ILE A 726 23.58 41.67 15.96
N ASP A 727 24.67 42.43 16.07
CA ASP A 727 25.73 42.22 17.08
C ASP A 727 25.63 43.24 18.24
N THR A 728 24.91 44.34 18.03
CA THR A 728 24.88 45.46 18.98
C THR A 728 23.46 46.00 19.25
N PRO A 729 23.22 46.65 20.41
CA PRO A 729 21.96 47.34 20.68
C PRO A 729 21.62 48.43 19.66
N GLU A 730 22.64 49.13 19.14
CA GLU A 730 22.47 50.19 18.14
C GLU A 730 21.97 49.64 16.81
N GLU A 731 22.58 48.56 16.31
CA GLU A 731 22.11 47.86 15.10
C GLU A 731 20.71 47.30 15.29
N LEU A 732 20.41 46.77 16.49
CA LEU A 732 19.07 46.25 16.81
C LEU A 732 18.01 47.35 16.70
N ALA A 733 18.28 48.54 17.23
CA ALA A 733 17.35 49.66 17.16
C ALA A 733 17.07 50.10 15.72
N GLU A 734 18.12 50.22 14.89
CA GLU A 734 17.97 50.59 13.47
C GLU A 734 17.17 49.53 12.68
N ASP A 735 17.51 48.25 12.85
CA ASP A 735 16.83 47.16 12.18
C ASP A 735 15.38 46.97 12.67
N TRP A 736 15.12 47.26 13.95
CA TRP A 736 13.78 47.26 14.53
C TRP A 736 12.89 48.30 13.86
N GLU A 737 13.33 49.55 13.78
CA GLU A 737 12.60 50.63 13.13
C GLU A 737 12.28 50.26 11.68
N GLY A 738 13.26 49.70 10.96
CA GLY A 738 13.07 49.23 9.58
C GLY A 738 12.01 48.13 9.43
N ILE A 739 11.94 47.17 10.37
CA ILE A 739 10.88 46.14 10.35
C ILE A 739 9.52 46.75 10.73
N ALA A 740 9.48 47.62 11.73
CA ALA A 740 8.26 48.27 12.21
C ALA A 740 7.60 49.12 11.11
N GLU A 741 8.37 49.91 10.35
CA GLU A 741 7.86 50.68 9.21
C GLU A 741 7.21 49.80 8.13
N VAL A 742 7.83 48.64 7.84
CA VAL A 742 7.29 47.69 6.87
C VAL A 742 6.00 47.06 7.38
N ILE A 743 5.94 46.69 8.66
CA ILE A 743 4.72 46.20 9.31
C ILE A 743 3.62 47.26 9.16
N ASP A 744 3.86 48.49 9.59
CA ASP A 744 2.90 49.60 9.54
C ASP A 744 2.37 49.87 8.12
N SER A 745 3.20 49.68 7.10
CA SER A 745 2.81 49.87 5.69
C SER A 745 1.82 48.82 5.14
N LEU A 746 1.69 47.66 5.81
CA LEU A 746 0.91 46.52 5.34
C LEU A 746 -0.38 46.29 6.13
N LEU A 747 -0.58 47.01 7.24
CA LEU A 747 -1.62 46.72 8.22
C LEU A 747 -3.03 47.22 7.84
N ALA A 748 -4.02 46.41 8.22
CA ALA A 748 -5.34 46.85 8.67
C ALA A 748 -5.34 46.88 10.22
N GLU A 749 -6.26 47.60 10.87
CA GLU A 749 -6.19 47.99 12.30
C GLU A 749 -6.06 46.85 13.36
N ASP A 750 -6.14 45.56 13.00
CA ASP A 750 -6.29 44.42 13.94
C ASP A 750 -5.21 43.30 13.84
N GLU A 751 -4.05 43.50 13.21
CA GLU A 751 -2.99 42.46 13.11
C GLU A 751 -1.82 42.64 14.12
N ASP A 752 -1.16 41.53 14.49
CA ASP A 752 -0.07 41.49 15.49
C ASP A 752 1.23 42.15 14.97
N HIS A 753 1.69 43.17 15.69
CA HIS A 753 2.88 43.98 15.39
C HIS A 753 4.14 43.52 16.14
N GLY A 754 4.10 42.37 16.83
CA GLY A 754 5.25 41.84 17.55
C GLY A 754 6.44 41.53 16.63
N ILE A 755 7.65 41.64 17.20
CA ILE A 755 8.91 41.22 16.58
C ILE A 755 9.60 40.22 17.51
N ASP A 756 9.94 39.05 16.98
CA ASP A 756 10.69 38.02 17.69
C ASP A 756 12.18 38.36 17.69
N VAL A 757 12.77 38.44 18.88
CA VAL A 757 14.23 38.44 19.08
C VAL A 757 14.67 37.00 19.33
N GLN A 758 15.56 36.48 18.50
CA GLN A 758 16.04 35.08 18.57
C GLN A 758 17.57 35.04 18.41
N PRO A 759 18.32 34.21 19.17
CA PRO A 759 19.76 34.05 18.96
C PRO A 759 20.05 33.48 17.56
N MET A 760 21.19 33.89 16.99
CA MET A 760 21.66 33.33 15.73
C MET A 760 22.12 31.88 15.91
N ALA A 761 21.61 30.98 15.07
CA ALA A 761 22.20 29.65 14.95
C ALA A 761 23.59 29.73 14.31
N PRO A 762 24.51 28.80 14.63
CA PRO A 762 25.77 28.68 13.93
C PRO A 762 25.60 28.55 12.41
N PRO A 763 26.57 29.02 11.60
CA PRO A 763 26.50 28.90 10.14
C PRO A 763 26.32 27.45 9.69
N GLY A 764 25.32 27.22 8.85
CA GLY A 764 24.93 25.89 8.39
C GLY A 764 24.12 25.93 7.11
N THR A 765 23.76 24.75 6.62
CA THR A 765 22.84 24.60 5.48
C THR A 765 21.41 24.61 6.00
N ALA A 766 20.62 25.57 5.54
CA ALA A 766 19.19 25.63 5.84
C ALA A 766 18.43 24.52 5.10
N CYS A 767 17.69 23.72 5.85
CA CYS A 767 16.82 22.65 5.35
C CYS A 767 15.37 22.90 5.81
N VAL A 768 14.44 22.16 5.21
CA VAL A 768 13.04 22.12 5.61
C VAL A 768 12.66 20.67 5.87
N ILE A 769 12.02 20.42 7.02
CA ILE A 769 11.38 19.15 7.33
C ILE A 769 9.90 19.43 7.51
N SER A 770 9.04 18.70 6.81
CA SER A 770 7.60 18.75 7.03
C SER A 770 7.05 17.36 7.33
N ALA A 771 6.00 17.28 8.12
CA ALA A 771 5.31 16.03 8.42
C ALA A 771 3.81 16.27 8.59
N GLY A 772 2.97 15.28 8.33
CA GLY A 772 1.53 15.42 8.57
C GLY A 772 0.71 14.34 7.88
N GLU A 773 -0.61 14.44 7.97
CA GLU A 773 -1.52 13.48 7.36
C GLU A 773 -1.92 13.89 5.93
N ASP A 774 -1.47 13.16 4.91
CA ASP A 774 -2.00 13.28 3.55
C ASP A 774 -3.31 12.48 3.40
N PRO A 775 -4.37 13.04 2.76
CA PRO A 775 -5.66 12.36 2.68
C PRO A 775 -5.61 11.01 1.97
N LEU A 776 -4.68 10.79 1.03
CA LEU A 776 -4.54 9.55 0.30
C LEU A 776 -3.44 8.66 0.91
N LEU A 777 -2.26 9.21 1.16
CA LEU A 777 -1.07 8.43 1.55
C LEU A 777 -0.98 8.14 3.06
N GLY A 778 -1.72 8.87 3.89
CA GLY A 778 -1.66 8.78 5.35
C GLY A 778 -0.52 9.63 5.94
N PRO A 779 0.10 9.22 7.06
CA PRO A 779 1.14 10.02 7.71
C PRO A 779 2.42 10.04 6.86
N MET A 780 2.86 11.24 6.50
CA MET A 780 4.00 11.48 5.62
C MET A 780 5.05 12.35 6.31
N VAL A 781 6.32 12.13 5.95
CA VAL A 781 7.43 13.03 6.27
C VAL A 781 8.12 13.43 4.98
N SER A 782 8.53 14.70 4.91
CA SER A 782 9.22 15.28 3.77
C SER A 782 10.49 16.01 4.20
N PHE A 783 11.52 15.96 3.38
CA PHE A 783 12.79 16.67 3.60
C PHE A 783 13.26 17.35 2.32
N SER A 784 13.79 18.57 2.46
CA SER A 784 14.40 19.32 1.36
C SER A 784 15.42 20.34 1.87
N LEU A 785 16.23 20.89 0.96
CA LEU A 785 17.00 22.11 1.26
C LEU A 785 16.11 23.35 1.16
N ALA A 786 16.29 24.32 2.05
CA ALA A 786 15.50 25.55 2.01
C ALA A 786 15.83 26.39 0.76
N GLY A 787 14.79 26.96 0.13
CA GLY A 787 14.89 27.95 -0.94
C GLY A 787 13.98 27.68 -2.13
N ASP A 788 13.52 28.74 -2.78
CA ASP A 788 12.52 28.71 -3.85
C ASP A 788 12.90 27.81 -5.04
N THR A 789 14.19 27.69 -5.34
CA THR A 789 14.66 26.82 -6.44
C THR A 789 14.41 25.34 -6.13
N THR A 790 14.54 24.94 -4.86
CA THR A 790 14.24 23.57 -4.42
C THR A 790 12.76 23.26 -4.60
N GLU A 791 11.90 24.20 -4.21
CA GLU A 791 10.44 24.09 -4.37
C GLU A 791 10.03 24.05 -5.85
N LEU A 792 10.61 24.92 -6.69
CA LEU A 792 10.32 24.99 -8.12
C LEU A 792 10.79 23.74 -8.91
N LEU A 793 11.86 23.09 -8.46
CA LEU A 793 12.42 21.90 -9.11
C LEU A 793 11.89 20.59 -8.52
N ASP A 794 10.98 20.66 -7.54
CA ASP A 794 10.44 19.51 -6.82
C ASP A 794 11.58 18.61 -6.27
N ASP A 795 12.66 19.23 -5.76
CA ASP A 795 13.78 18.52 -5.14
C ASP A 795 13.49 18.27 -3.65
N VAL A 796 12.41 17.50 -3.43
CA VAL A 796 11.88 17.13 -2.12
C VAL A 796 11.79 15.62 -2.05
N ALA A 797 12.18 15.05 -0.92
CA ALA A 797 12.03 13.63 -0.64
C ALA A 797 10.85 13.41 0.32
N HIS A 798 9.94 12.52 -0.04
CA HIS A 798 8.74 12.13 0.70
C HIS A 798 8.81 10.66 1.09
N ARG A 799 8.35 10.32 2.31
CA ARG A 799 8.24 8.94 2.81
C ARG A 799 7.01 8.78 3.70
N VAL A 800 6.43 7.57 3.72
CA VAL A 800 5.29 7.21 4.60
C VAL A 800 5.83 6.78 5.96
N ALA A 801 5.22 7.26 7.04
CA ALA A 801 5.54 6.85 8.41
C ALA A 801 4.93 5.46 8.78
N PRO A 802 5.55 4.73 9.73
CA PRO A 802 6.81 5.04 10.43
C PRO A 802 8.04 4.85 9.53
N LEU A 803 9.13 5.56 9.85
CA LEU A 803 10.42 5.49 9.14
C LEU A 803 11.47 4.70 9.91
N THR A 804 12.31 3.95 9.19
CA THR A 804 13.54 3.36 9.75
C THR A 804 14.69 4.36 9.75
N ASP A 805 15.74 4.04 10.51
CA ASP A 805 16.99 4.80 10.51
C ASP A 805 17.64 4.90 9.11
N ILE A 806 17.48 3.87 8.27
CA ILE A 806 17.92 3.87 6.87
C ILE A 806 16.99 4.73 6.00
N ASP A 807 15.67 4.69 6.21
CA ASP A 807 14.72 5.52 5.46
C ASP A 807 15.07 7.02 5.61
N ALA A 808 15.37 7.49 6.84
CA ALA A 808 15.77 8.87 7.09
C ALA A 808 17.08 9.25 6.39
N ARG A 809 18.10 8.39 6.47
CA ARG A 809 19.40 8.56 5.80
C ARG A 809 19.29 8.60 4.28
N GLU A 810 18.43 7.78 3.70
CA GLU A 810 18.17 7.75 2.26
C GLU A 810 17.36 8.98 1.82
N MET A 811 16.41 9.43 2.63
CA MET A 811 15.61 10.62 2.35
C MET A 811 16.53 11.84 2.11
N VAL A 812 17.52 12.05 2.98
CA VAL A 812 18.53 13.10 2.85
C VAL A 812 19.41 12.92 1.60
N ARG A 813 19.89 11.69 1.35
CA ARG A 813 20.81 11.42 0.23
C ARG A 813 20.13 11.44 -1.14
N SER A 814 18.83 11.20 -1.18
CA SER A 814 18.07 11.09 -2.43
C SER A 814 17.83 12.42 -3.15
N LEU A 815 18.00 13.54 -2.44
CA LEU A 815 17.91 14.87 -3.06
C LEU A 815 18.99 15.05 -4.14
N LYS A 816 18.62 15.67 -5.26
CA LYS A 816 19.56 16.07 -6.33
C LYS A 816 20.57 17.08 -5.80
N SER A 817 20.15 17.92 -4.86
CA SER A 817 20.99 18.90 -4.17
C SER A 817 21.78 18.35 -2.97
N SER A 818 21.60 17.06 -2.60
CA SER A 818 22.30 16.44 -1.47
C SER A 818 23.83 16.55 -1.50
N PRO A 819 24.54 16.62 -2.66
CA PRO A 819 25.99 16.84 -2.64
C PRO A 819 26.43 18.09 -1.87
N ARG A 820 25.56 19.12 -1.76
CA ARG A 820 25.84 20.32 -0.94
C ARG A 820 25.99 20.00 0.55
N LEU A 821 25.32 18.98 1.05
CA LEU A 821 25.41 18.50 2.43
C LEU A 821 26.70 17.71 2.69
N PHE A 822 27.29 17.11 1.64
CA PHE A 822 28.41 16.17 1.74
C PHE A 822 29.71 16.67 1.08
N GLY A 823 29.88 17.99 0.93
CA GLY A 823 31.16 18.59 0.52
C GLY A 823 31.30 18.98 -0.97
N TYR A 824 30.25 19.51 -1.60
CA TYR A 824 30.30 19.98 -2.99
C TYR A 824 31.07 21.31 -3.14
N LYS A 825 32.01 21.37 -4.09
CA LYS A 825 32.80 22.58 -4.43
C LYS A 825 33.48 23.27 -3.24
N GLY A 826 33.95 22.49 -2.27
CA GLY A 826 34.67 23.01 -1.09
C GLY A 826 33.77 23.48 0.05
N LEU A 827 32.46 23.23 -0.03
CA LEU A 827 31.57 23.33 1.14
C LEU A 827 32.01 22.33 2.24
N PRO A 828 31.77 22.64 3.53
CA PRO A 828 31.99 21.67 4.59
C PRO A 828 31.02 20.49 4.49
N VAL A 829 31.37 19.37 5.13
CA VAL A 829 30.46 18.23 5.28
C VAL A 829 29.59 18.48 6.50
N MET A 830 28.27 18.53 6.31
CA MET A 830 27.30 18.76 7.38
C MET A 830 27.08 17.48 8.18
N ASN A 831 26.89 17.60 9.50
CA ASN A 831 26.45 16.49 10.34
C ASN A 831 24.93 16.33 10.21
N MET A 832 24.50 15.36 9.40
CA MET A 832 23.08 15.11 9.17
C MET A 832 22.40 14.30 10.29
N ALA A 833 23.14 13.67 11.20
CA ALA A 833 22.56 12.79 12.21
C ALA A 833 21.48 13.47 13.09
N PRO A 834 21.65 14.74 13.55
CA PRO A 834 20.60 15.42 14.32
C PRO A 834 19.35 15.74 13.49
N ALA A 835 19.51 16.08 12.21
CA ALA A 835 18.36 16.30 11.33
C ALA A 835 17.63 14.98 10.98
N GLU A 836 18.39 13.88 10.81
CA GLU A 836 17.85 12.53 10.67
C GLU A 836 17.06 12.10 11.93
N ASP A 837 17.54 12.42 13.14
CA ASP A 837 16.82 12.17 14.40
C ASP A 837 15.49 12.96 14.47
N VAL A 838 15.50 14.25 14.09
CA VAL A 838 14.27 15.07 14.00
C VAL A 838 13.27 14.46 13.01
N ILE A 839 13.73 13.98 11.84
CA ILE A 839 12.87 13.28 10.86
C ILE A 839 12.18 12.07 11.50
N LEU A 840 12.93 11.26 12.27
CA LEU A 840 12.40 10.05 12.92
C LEU A 840 11.41 10.39 14.05
N ARG A 841 11.71 11.41 14.86
CA ARG A 841 10.81 11.90 15.93
C ARG A 841 9.50 12.47 15.38
N LEU A 842 9.57 13.25 14.29
CA LEU A 842 8.37 13.70 13.60
C LEU A 842 7.59 12.55 12.99
N SER A 843 8.27 11.54 12.44
CA SER A 843 7.62 10.32 11.95
C SER A 843 6.83 9.61 13.05
N ALA A 844 7.36 9.51 14.27
CA ALA A 844 6.65 8.93 15.41
C ALA A 844 5.45 9.79 15.84
N LEU A 845 5.59 11.12 15.80
CA LEU A 845 4.52 12.05 16.18
C LEU A 845 3.30 11.93 15.24
N VAL A 846 3.52 11.99 13.93
CA VAL A 846 2.41 11.91 12.96
C VAL A 846 1.83 10.51 12.85
N GLU A 847 2.62 9.48 13.15
CA GLU A 847 2.10 8.12 13.27
C GLU A 847 1.12 8.01 14.45
N GLU A 848 1.44 8.60 15.60
CA GLU A 848 0.61 8.56 16.80
C GLU A 848 -0.66 9.43 16.67
N PHE A 849 -0.56 10.60 16.05
CA PHE A 849 -1.63 11.60 16.04
C PHE A 849 -2.15 11.94 14.63
N PRO A 850 -3.17 11.23 14.12
CA PRO A 850 -3.83 11.56 12.84
C PRO A 850 -4.36 12.99 12.76
N ALA A 851 -4.73 13.57 13.91
CA ALA A 851 -5.24 14.94 14.00
C ALA A 851 -4.19 16.00 13.60
N VAL A 852 -2.90 15.64 13.54
CA VAL A 852 -1.83 16.53 13.08
C VAL A 852 -1.82 16.56 11.57
N ARG A 853 -2.41 17.62 11.00
CA ARG A 853 -2.56 17.77 9.56
C ARG A 853 -1.28 18.20 8.87
N GLU A 854 -0.51 19.07 9.53
CA GLU A 854 0.76 19.59 9.03
C GLU A 854 1.65 20.05 10.20
N ILE A 855 2.93 19.71 10.12
CA ILE A 855 4.05 20.25 10.88
C ILE A 855 5.04 20.74 9.83
N GLU A 856 5.51 21.96 9.97
CA GLU A 856 6.53 22.52 9.10
C GLU A 856 7.65 23.14 9.94
N LEU A 857 8.85 22.58 9.79
CA LEU A 857 10.09 23.05 10.39
C LEU A 857 10.86 23.87 9.35
N ARG A 858 10.67 25.20 9.36
CA ARG A 858 11.18 26.10 8.31
C ARG A 858 11.89 27.34 8.88
N PRO A 859 13.23 27.45 8.78
CA PRO A 859 14.19 26.39 8.46
C PRO A 859 14.71 25.66 9.71
N ILE A 860 15.32 24.49 9.47
CA ILE A 860 16.30 23.88 10.37
C ILE A 860 17.71 24.14 9.81
N SER A 861 18.61 24.72 10.60
CA SER A 861 19.99 25.00 10.20
C SER A 861 20.89 23.83 10.58
N VAL A 862 21.40 23.08 9.60
CA VAL A 862 22.29 21.94 9.83
C VAL A 862 23.74 22.35 9.68
N THR A 863 24.56 22.11 10.70
CA THR A 863 25.96 22.55 10.78
C THR A 863 26.91 21.35 10.74
N GLU A 864 28.22 21.58 10.83
CA GLU A 864 29.22 20.49 10.94
C GLU A 864 29.10 19.70 12.27
N GLY A 865 28.47 20.28 13.29
CA GLY A 865 28.35 19.67 14.62
C GLY A 865 26.93 19.24 14.98
N ASP A 866 25.94 20.09 14.70
CA ASP A 866 24.56 19.93 15.19
C ASP A 866 23.49 20.51 14.23
N ALA A 867 22.19 20.35 14.55
CA ALA A 867 21.07 20.97 13.85
C ALA A 867 20.22 21.86 14.77
N TYR A 868 19.83 23.04 14.27
CA TYR A 868 19.11 24.06 15.05
C TYR A 868 17.78 24.43 14.39
N LEU A 869 16.67 24.13 15.05
CA LEU A 869 15.33 24.49 14.59
C LEU A 869 15.06 25.97 14.86
N LEU A 870 14.75 26.75 13.81
CA LEU A 870 14.55 28.20 13.94
C LEU A 870 13.07 28.61 14.02
N SER A 871 12.17 27.80 13.47
CA SER A 871 10.72 28.08 13.49
C SER A 871 9.93 26.82 13.20
N VAL A 872 8.75 26.74 13.81
CA VAL A 872 7.77 25.67 13.63
C VAL A 872 6.40 26.29 13.34
N LYS A 873 5.66 25.66 12.43
CA LYS A 873 4.20 25.79 12.31
C LYS A 873 3.57 24.41 12.52
N VAL A 874 2.48 24.34 13.29
CA VAL A 874 1.64 23.14 13.41
C VAL A 874 0.18 23.48 13.12
N GLU A 875 -0.46 22.64 12.31
CA GLU A 875 -1.87 22.72 11.94
C GLU A 875 -2.55 21.39 12.30
N LEU A 876 -3.66 21.49 13.02
CA LEU A 876 -4.49 20.36 13.44
C LEU A 876 -5.81 20.34 12.65
N ALA A 877 -6.47 19.18 12.60
CA ALA A 877 -7.83 19.04 12.10
C ALA A 877 -8.66 18.12 13.02
N ALA A 878 -9.91 18.52 13.32
CA ALA A 878 -10.87 17.66 14.01
C ALA A 878 -11.36 16.57 13.04
N GLU A 879 -11.43 15.30 13.48
CA GLU A 879 -11.78 14.14 12.64
C GLU A 879 -10.89 13.94 11.40
N ALA A 880 -9.63 13.58 11.63
CA ALA A 880 -8.83 12.92 10.60
C ALA A 880 -9.23 11.44 10.54
N ASP A 881 -10.24 11.10 9.75
CA ASP A 881 -10.63 9.71 9.47
C ASP A 881 -9.46 9.02 8.74
N ARG A 882 -8.50 8.47 9.48
CA ARG A 882 -7.37 7.73 8.90
C ARG A 882 -7.92 6.49 8.20
N ILE A 883 -7.61 6.33 6.90
CA ILE A 883 -8.09 5.20 6.09
C ILE A 883 -7.62 3.86 6.70
N ASP A 884 -6.45 3.88 7.34
CA ASP A 884 -5.78 2.74 7.94
C ASP A 884 -5.78 2.87 9.47
N SER A 885 -6.93 2.59 10.08
CA SER A 885 -6.97 2.31 11.52
C SER A 885 -6.44 0.90 11.76
N LEU A 886 -5.98 0.58 12.98
CA LEU A 886 -5.61 -0.78 13.40
C LEU A 886 -6.75 -1.83 13.28
N ARG A 887 -7.90 -1.44 12.71
CA ARG A 887 -9.07 -2.28 12.50
C ARG A 887 -8.94 -2.99 11.16
N ARG A 888 -9.25 -4.28 11.14
CA ARG A 888 -9.34 -5.02 9.88
C ARG A 888 -10.55 -4.50 9.10
N ARG A 889 -10.30 -3.97 7.90
CA ARG A 889 -11.36 -3.49 7.01
C ARG A 889 -11.01 -3.80 5.58
N MET A 890 -11.98 -4.30 4.82
CA MET A 890 -11.86 -4.37 3.38
C MET A 890 -11.71 -2.95 2.82
N SER A 891 -10.78 -2.75 1.87
CA SER A 891 -10.62 -1.45 1.22
C SER A 891 -11.96 -1.03 0.62
N MET A 892 -12.48 0.14 1.02
CA MET A 892 -13.66 0.68 0.35
C MET A 892 -13.30 1.05 -1.08
N GLY A 893 -14.19 0.69 -2.00
CA GLY A 893 -14.09 0.99 -3.43
C GLY A 893 -14.14 2.47 -3.70
#